data_AF-A0A3E3IU44-F1
#
_entry.id   AF-A0A3E3IU44-F1
#
_cell.length_a   1.000
_cell.length_b   1.000
_cell.length_c   1.000
_cell.angle_alpha   90.00
_cell.angle_beta   90.00
_cell.angle_gamma   90.00
#
_symmetry.space_group_name_H-M   'P 1'
#
loop_
_entity.id
_entity.type
_entity.pdbx_description
1 polymer ?
#
loop_
_entity_poly.entity_id
_entity_poly.type
_entity_poly.pdbx_seq_one_letter_code
_entity_poly.pdbx_strand_id
1 'polypeptide(L)'
;MKRKVATGILVLSILISSLAGCGAAHTDTAAVAGREAATDTEVSAAAQNSEAASEEAQVMDETAEEGNHANGTPWLNSCLIGNVTKDTPTDPKQDFHLFVNKDWILDTELPDGYYSWSNYSAVAKDTMEKAIKMLDGNDLPGHDAKLVQGMFDLYMDVDARNKAGYDPIKGSVEKILAAESLDDIKALYLEPDLKYEVENLMGVSISTGISDADSYYVWISSPGLIMSDSANYLEENEYGTLLHDFNEEIFIYMMDRLGMDRENALTCFQDAIELERKLAPHIYTDEESMRSDFMERVNNVMTLEELTELVNTYPLKEVLEANELGYDGGYIVTDPDYIRCLDGIFTKENATMLKNYILVKFVLNQSSALDEDTMQTVTKLSNQYYGSSGDRPLEEKAFSLVKSILPDSLSKEYIKMYSSEEDRQRVEDMCYRVIDTYHEILSGNDWATPETIAYALKKLDSMAVHVGWPDKWQDYSRLDIDGLSYYEALKKIGKYNMDLAINLLGTAPDKEMWADDLCVLECNAFYSNSDNSINMIVGMMGSPFYYSDMPVEELYASLGAFWIGHEISHAFDSNGSQYDLEGNLNNWWPEEDFAGFNERVKKMDQYLDGILIMDDYYANGSNIDSEMIADMTGLQCALKMAEKEENFDYAKFFEYYAKMNTSVSLYSVELSQIQGDPHPLDYQRTNVPVQQFDEFYKAFGVTESDGMYLAPEDRLIIW
;
A
#
# COMPACT_ATOMS: atom_id res chain seq x y z
N MET A 1 -25.88 2.33 -26.74
CA MET A 1 -25.38 1.13 -26.02
C MET A 1 -23.87 1.25 -26.06
N LYS A 2 -23.24 2.08 -25.22
CA LYS A 2 -23.26 2.10 -23.74
C LYS A 2 -22.80 0.75 -23.15
N ARG A 3 -21.51 0.67 -22.79
CA ARG A 3 -20.84 -0.17 -21.77
C ARG A 3 -19.37 0.32 -21.62
N LYS A 4 -18.77 0.00 -20.47
CA LYS A 4 -17.63 0.61 -19.73
C LYS A 4 -17.21 -0.40 -18.61
N VAL A 5 -16.13 -0.32 -17.82
CA VAL A 5 -14.87 0.49 -17.68
C VAL A 5 -13.94 -0.34 -16.78
N ALA A 6 -12.60 -0.25 -16.96
CA ALA A 6 -11.51 -0.49 -15.98
C ALA A 6 -10.24 -1.16 -16.59
N THR A 7 -9.10 -0.82 -15.99
CA THR A 7 -7.70 -1.01 -16.44
C THR A 7 -7.08 -2.29 -15.82
N GLY A 8 -5.75 -2.42 -15.79
CA GLY A 8 -5.00 -3.48 -15.11
C GLY A 8 -3.71 -3.87 -15.84
N ILE A 9 -2.70 -3.00 -15.83
CA ILE A 9 -1.41 -3.24 -16.52
C ILE A 9 -0.50 -4.09 -15.63
N LEU A 10 0.00 -5.20 -16.16
CA LEU A 10 0.88 -6.11 -15.42
C LEU A 10 2.34 -5.63 -15.49
N VAL A 11 2.62 -4.55 -14.77
CA VAL A 11 3.95 -4.09 -14.38
C VAL A 11 3.92 -3.90 -12.86
N LEU A 12 4.83 -4.54 -12.13
CA LEU A 12 5.04 -4.21 -10.70
C LEU A 12 5.78 -2.86 -10.63
N SER A 13 4.99 -1.78 -10.74
CA SER A 13 5.36 -0.43 -10.37
C SER A 13 4.20 0.09 -9.54
N ILE A 14 4.41 0.19 -8.23
CA ILE A 14 3.44 0.77 -7.31
C ILE A 14 3.42 2.28 -7.59
N LEU A 15 2.59 2.70 -8.54
CA LEU A 15 2.10 4.06 -8.58
C LEU A 15 0.94 4.11 -7.59
N ILE A 16 1.14 4.80 -6.47
CA ILE A 16 0.10 5.07 -5.48
C ILE A 16 -0.97 5.93 -6.16
N SER A 17 -2.03 5.30 -6.66
CA SER A 17 -3.34 5.95 -6.71
C SER A 17 -3.70 6.35 -5.28
N SER A 18 -4.08 7.60 -5.05
CA SER A 18 -4.32 8.20 -3.72
C SER A 18 -5.60 7.70 -3.04
N LEU A 19 -5.71 6.38 -2.92
CA LEU A 19 -6.65 5.63 -2.10
C LEU A 19 -5.96 5.36 -0.76
N ALA A 20 -5.95 6.36 0.12
CA ALA A 20 -5.74 6.13 1.54
C ALA A 20 -6.86 5.21 2.03
N GLY A 21 -6.53 4.17 2.80
CA GLY A 21 -7.49 3.11 3.10
C GLY A 21 -7.07 2.26 4.29
N CYS A 22 -7.95 2.25 5.29
CA CYS A 22 -7.73 1.95 6.71
C CYS A 22 -6.87 0.72 7.09
N GLY A 23 -6.69 -0.27 6.20
CA GLY A 23 -5.94 -1.47 6.51
C GLY A 23 -5.84 -2.43 5.33
N ALA A 24 -5.20 -2.00 4.25
CA ALA A 24 -4.69 -2.94 3.25
C ALA A 24 -3.91 -4.05 3.97
N ALA A 25 -4.29 -5.31 3.78
CA ALA A 25 -3.50 -6.43 4.28
C ALA A 25 -2.11 -6.33 3.63
N HIS A 26 -1.11 -5.93 4.42
CA HIS A 26 0.19 -5.46 3.92
C HIS A 26 0.72 -6.40 2.85
N THR A 27 1.03 -5.86 1.67
CA THR A 27 1.62 -6.67 0.60
C THR A 27 2.95 -7.23 1.10
N ASP A 28 3.05 -8.56 1.10
CA ASP A 28 4.09 -9.36 1.76
C ASP A 28 5.53 -9.10 1.21
N THR A 29 6.13 -7.97 1.57
CA THR A 29 7.56 -7.64 1.36
C THR A 29 8.11 -7.05 2.66
N ALA A 30 9.04 -7.75 3.34
CA ALA A 30 9.34 -7.49 4.74
C ALA A 30 10.82 -7.72 5.09
N ALA A 31 11.63 -6.72 5.38
CA ALA A 31 13.11 -6.80 5.38
C ALA A 31 13.88 -6.63 6.72
N VAL A 32 14.82 -7.53 7.08
CA VAL A 32 15.59 -7.51 8.36
C VAL A 32 17.08 -7.88 8.23
N ALA A 33 17.95 -7.18 8.98
CA ALA A 33 19.31 -7.65 9.29
C ALA A 33 19.42 -8.58 10.52
N GLY A 34 20.37 -9.52 10.45
CA GLY A 34 20.72 -10.41 11.56
C GLY A 34 21.81 -9.88 12.49
N ARG A 35 21.77 -10.29 13.76
CA ARG A 35 22.95 -10.27 14.66
C ARG A 35 23.61 -11.65 14.71
N GLU A 36 24.93 -11.68 14.57
CA GLU A 36 25.73 -12.91 14.57
C GLU A 36 25.73 -13.64 15.92
N ALA A 37 25.63 -14.96 15.87
CA ALA A 37 25.98 -15.87 16.96
C ALA A 37 26.96 -16.94 16.48
N ALA A 38 28.22 -16.56 16.27
CA ALA A 38 29.28 -17.50 15.88
C ALA A 38 29.67 -18.45 17.04
N THR A 39 29.76 -19.76 16.77
CA THR A 39 30.25 -20.75 17.74
C THR A 39 31.56 -21.42 17.27
N ASP A 40 32.55 -21.31 18.14
CA ASP A 40 33.80 -22.08 18.28
C ASP A 40 34.40 -22.84 17.07
N THR A 41 35.61 -22.45 16.67
CA THR A 41 36.69 -23.45 16.52
C THR A 41 38.09 -22.91 16.85
N GLU A 42 38.89 -23.78 17.47
CA GLU A 42 40.10 -23.53 18.27
C GLU A 42 41.36 -22.90 17.61
N VAL A 43 42.03 -22.06 18.44
CA VAL A 43 43.50 -22.05 18.70
C VAL A 43 44.47 -21.45 17.66
N SER A 44 45.06 -20.28 17.98
CA SER A 44 46.51 -20.12 18.30
C SER A 44 47.07 -18.69 18.16
N ALA A 45 47.37 -18.06 19.31
CA ALA A 45 48.51 -17.15 19.53
C ALA A 45 48.73 -15.90 18.65
N ALA A 46 48.35 -14.73 19.18
CA ALA A 46 49.28 -13.63 19.45
C ALA A 46 48.71 -12.68 20.51
N ALA A 47 49.39 -12.52 21.64
CA ALA A 47 49.05 -11.54 22.67
C ALA A 47 49.88 -10.26 22.53
N GLN A 48 49.48 -9.21 23.27
CA GLN A 48 50.17 -7.93 23.52
C GLN A 48 49.92 -6.80 22.49
N ASN A 49 48.89 -5.98 22.74
CA ASN A 49 49.04 -4.55 23.12
C ASN A 49 47.69 -3.79 23.11
N SER A 50 47.08 -3.55 24.29
CA SER A 50 46.25 -2.36 24.58
C SER A 50 45.67 -2.30 26.02
N GLU A 51 46.47 -2.56 27.06
CA GLU A 51 46.12 -2.11 28.42
C GLU A 51 46.40 -0.61 28.55
N ALA A 52 45.49 0.26 28.07
CA ALA A 52 45.48 1.72 28.35
C ALA A 52 44.20 2.44 27.86
N ALA A 53 42.99 1.91 28.11
CA ALA A 53 41.73 2.61 27.81
C ALA A 53 40.52 2.06 28.61
N SER A 54 40.65 1.90 29.93
CA SER A 54 39.56 1.37 30.76
C SER A 54 39.63 1.89 32.20
N GLU A 55 39.70 3.21 32.38
CA GLU A 55 39.58 3.84 33.71
C GLU A 55 39.06 5.30 33.61
N GLU A 56 38.08 5.53 32.72
CA GLU A 56 37.36 6.81 32.62
C GLU A 56 35.91 6.57 32.11
N ALA A 57 35.19 5.66 32.77
CA ALA A 57 33.80 5.28 32.46
C ALA A 57 32.99 4.98 33.73
N GLN A 58 33.09 5.86 34.74
CA GLN A 58 32.19 5.93 35.89
C GLN A 58 32.20 7.37 36.43
N VAL A 59 31.02 7.91 36.77
CA VAL A 59 30.75 9.31 37.21
C VAL A 59 30.60 10.35 36.08
N MET A 60 29.46 10.27 35.38
CA MET A 60 28.59 11.36 34.94
C MET A 60 27.17 10.75 35.03
N ASP A 61 26.36 10.92 36.07
CA ASP A 61 25.91 12.12 36.80
C ASP A 61 25.04 13.06 35.94
N GLU A 62 23.75 12.72 35.92
CA GLU A 62 22.59 13.63 36.06
C GLU A 62 22.61 15.01 35.33
N THR A 63 22.92 15.05 34.04
CA THR A 63 22.30 16.03 33.10
C THR A 63 22.30 15.46 31.67
N ALA A 64 21.30 14.65 31.32
CA ALA A 64 20.83 14.61 29.95
C ALA A 64 19.94 15.85 29.76
N GLU A 65 20.22 16.68 28.76
CA GLU A 65 19.51 17.95 28.57
C GLU A 65 18.04 17.72 28.21
N GLU A 66 17.19 18.63 28.67
CA GLU A 66 15.73 18.59 28.57
C GLU A 66 15.27 18.69 27.09
N GLY A 67 15.24 17.55 26.40
CA GLY A 67 14.34 17.33 25.28
C GLY A 67 12.90 17.49 25.76
N ASN A 68 12.08 18.22 25.00
CA ASN A 68 10.77 18.69 25.43
C ASN A 68 9.71 17.56 25.39
N HIS A 69 9.82 16.59 26.31
CA HIS A 69 8.88 15.47 26.44
C HIS A 69 7.51 15.95 26.96
N ALA A 70 6.64 16.34 26.03
CA ALA A 70 5.25 16.70 26.29
C ALA A 70 4.41 15.44 26.58
N ASN A 71 4.47 14.98 27.83
CA ASN A 71 3.49 14.09 28.48
C ASN A 71 3.11 12.80 27.73
N GLY A 72 3.99 11.80 27.83
CA GLY A 72 3.71 10.39 27.55
C GLY A 72 4.89 9.54 28.03
N THR A 73 4.63 8.37 28.61
CA THR A 73 5.71 7.35 28.76
C THR A 73 5.80 6.61 27.43
N PRO A 74 6.99 6.30 26.88
CA PRO A 74 7.07 5.47 25.68
C PRO A 74 6.35 4.14 25.93
N TRP A 75 5.30 3.88 25.15
CA TRP A 75 4.57 2.62 25.17
C TRP A 75 5.46 1.50 24.67
N LEU A 76 5.12 0.27 25.05
CA LEU A 76 5.79 -0.87 24.44
C LEU A 76 5.27 -0.98 23.01
N ASN A 77 6.16 -0.96 22.02
CA ASN A 77 5.80 -1.47 20.70
C ASN A 77 5.44 -2.96 20.85
N SER A 78 4.15 -3.21 20.92
CA SER A 78 3.51 -4.48 21.28
C SER A 78 3.24 -5.35 20.05
N CYS A 79 3.28 -4.76 18.86
CA CYS A 79 3.11 -5.42 17.57
C CYS A 79 4.36 -6.25 17.22
N LEU A 80 5.55 -5.72 17.53
CA LEU A 80 6.81 -6.40 17.23
C LEU A 80 6.95 -7.75 17.96
N ILE A 81 7.09 -8.83 17.18
CA ILE A 81 7.27 -10.19 17.71
C ILE A 81 8.52 -10.27 18.60
N GLY A 82 8.30 -10.62 19.88
CA GLY A 82 9.34 -10.78 20.89
C GLY A 82 9.37 -9.69 21.96
N ASN A 83 8.72 -8.53 21.74
CA ASN A 83 8.65 -7.46 22.73
C ASN A 83 7.71 -7.79 23.90
N VAL A 84 6.62 -8.53 23.65
CA VAL A 84 5.63 -8.92 24.67
C VAL A 84 5.95 -10.29 25.26
N THR A 85 5.90 -10.40 26.59
CA THR A 85 6.08 -11.66 27.32
C THR A 85 4.94 -11.92 28.30
N LYS A 86 4.82 -13.16 28.79
CA LYS A 86 3.82 -13.53 29.81
C LYS A 86 3.95 -12.71 31.09
N ASP A 87 5.17 -12.32 31.45
CA ASP A 87 5.47 -11.53 32.66
C ASP A 87 5.44 -10.00 32.42
N THR A 88 5.28 -9.54 31.18
CA THR A 88 5.16 -8.10 30.85
C THR A 88 3.96 -7.50 31.61
N PRO A 89 4.14 -6.46 32.44
CA PRO A 89 3.05 -5.86 33.21
C PRO A 89 2.08 -5.10 32.30
N THR A 90 0.80 -5.07 32.69
CA THR A 90 -0.27 -4.41 31.94
C THR A 90 -1.13 -3.58 32.88
N ASP A 91 -1.34 -2.31 32.55
CA ASP A 91 -2.21 -1.38 33.25
C ASP A 91 -2.84 -0.46 32.19
N PRO A 92 -4.19 -0.36 32.10
CA PRO A 92 -4.86 0.45 31.06
C PRO A 92 -4.50 1.93 31.13
N LYS A 93 -3.90 2.38 32.25
CA LYS A 93 -3.45 3.76 32.44
C LYS A 93 -2.00 3.99 32.03
N GLN A 94 -1.23 2.94 31.74
CA GLN A 94 0.17 3.06 31.36
C GLN A 94 0.36 2.75 29.88
N ASP A 95 -0.31 1.71 29.38
CA ASP A 95 -0.32 1.30 27.97
C ASP A 95 -1.65 0.59 27.70
N PHE A 96 -2.56 1.25 26.99
CA PHE A 96 -3.93 0.76 26.82
C PHE A 96 -4.02 -0.35 25.78
N HIS A 97 -3.35 -0.20 24.63
CA HIS A 97 -3.24 -1.25 23.61
C HIS A 97 -2.70 -2.54 24.21
N LEU A 98 -1.55 -2.48 24.89
CA LEU A 98 -0.94 -3.66 25.50
C LEU A 98 -1.85 -4.27 26.57
N PHE A 99 -2.55 -3.47 27.37
CA PHE A 99 -3.51 -3.97 28.35
C PHE A 99 -4.66 -4.77 27.72
N VAL A 100 -5.19 -4.31 26.59
CA VAL A 100 -6.32 -4.97 25.92
C VAL A 100 -5.85 -6.19 25.10
N ASN A 101 -4.71 -6.09 24.42
CA ASN A 101 -4.32 -7.02 23.35
C ASN A 101 -3.26 -8.05 23.77
N LYS A 102 -2.62 -7.93 24.95
CA LYS A 102 -1.53 -8.84 25.38
C LYS A 102 -1.87 -10.33 25.23
N ASP A 103 -3.05 -10.78 25.63
CA ASP A 103 -3.41 -12.20 25.55
C ASP A 103 -3.53 -12.66 24.09
N TRP A 104 -4.08 -11.83 23.20
CA TRP A 104 -4.13 -12.11 21.74
C TRP A 104 -2.72 -12.14 21.13
N ILE A 105 -1.85 -11.19 21.49
CA ILE A 105 -0.46 -11.13 21.02
C ILE A 105 0.33 -12.37 21.45
N LEU A 106 0.12 -12.85 22.68
CA LEU A 106 0.81 -14.02 23.23
C LEU A 106 0.29 -15.38 22.74
N ASP A 107 -0.98 -15.44 22.32
CA ASP A 107 -1.61 -16.64 21.78
C ASP A 107 -1.57 -16.71 20.24
N THR A 108 -1.16 -15.64 19.56
CA THR A 108 -1.02 -15.61 18.08
C THR A 108 0.31 -16.20 17.63
N GLU A 109 0.24 -17.35 16.97
CA GLU A 109 1.35 -17.90 16.20
C GLU A 109 1.26 -17.38 14.75
N LEU A 110 2.31 -16.69 14.26
CA LEU A 110 2.40 -16.24 12.88
C LEU A 110 2.36 -17.45 11.92
N PRO A 111 1.40 -17.58 10.99
CA PRO A 111 1.31 -18.76 10.14
C PRO A 111 2.45 -18.85 9.12
N ASP A 112 2.83 -20.07 8.74
CA ASP A 112 3.84 -20.32 7.70
C ASP A 112 3.50 -19.55 6.40
N GLY A 113 4.49 -18.85 5.85
CA GLY A 113 4.38 -18.04 4.63
C GLY A 113 3.83 -16.62 4.81
N TYR A 114 3.62 -16.16 6.06
CA TYR A 114 3.21 -14.78 6.37
C TYR A 114 4.31 -14.03 7.15
N TYR A 115 4.33 -12.69 7.06
CA TYR A 115 5.30 -11.82 7.72
C TYR A 115 4.68 -10.98 8.86
N SER A 116 3.38 -10.74 8.78
CA SER A 116 2.57 -10.15 9.84
C SER A 116 1.22 -10.87 9.94
N TRP A 117 0.55 -10.69 11.07
CA TRP A 117 -0.79 -11.22 11.31
C TRP A 117 -1.61 -10.21 12.10
N SER A 118 -2.80 -9.88 11.62
CA SER A 118 -3.75 -8.99 12.29
C SER A 118 -5.20 -9.47 12.09
N ASN A 119 -6.17 -8.74 12.63
CA ASN A 119 -7.58 -8.97 12.28
C ASN A 119 -7.85 -8.83 10.77
N TYR A 120 -7.15 -7.93 10.09
CA TYR A 120 -7.23 -7.78 8.63
C TYR A 120 -6.75 -9.05 7.93
N SER A 121 -5.61 -9.62 8.35
CA SER A 121 -5.10 -10.91 7.84
C SER A 121 -6.10 -12.05 8.04
N ALA A 122 -6.76 -12.10 9.22
CA ALA A 122 -7.74 -13.13 9.55
C ALA A 122 -9.02 -13.03 8.69
N VAL A 123 -9.57 -11.83 8.50
CA VAL A 123 -10.76 -11.61 7.66
C VAL A 123 -10.44 -11.81 6.18
N ALA A 124 -9.29 -11.34 5.70
CA ALA A 124 -8.80 -11.60 4.35
C ALA A 124 -8.64 -13.12 4.09
N LYS A 125 -8.15 -13.89 5.08
CA LYS A 125 -8.04 -15.35 4.98
C LYS A 125 -9.39 -16.05 4.93
N ASP A 126 -10.38 -15.67 5.74
CA ASP A 126 -11.73 -16.24 5.67
C ASP A 126 -12.42 -15.94 4.32
N THR A 127 -12.28 -14.72 3.80
CA THR A 127 -12.74 -14.36 2.44
C THR A 127 -12.03 -15.19 1.36
N MET A 128 -10.71 -15.37 1.47
CA MET A 128 -9.92 -16.23 0.58
C MET A 128 -10.36 -17.69 0.64
N GLU A 129 -10.52 -18.29 1.82
CA GLU A 129 -10.94 -19.70 1.99
C GLU A 129 -12.33 -19.95 1.39
N LYS A 130 -13.27 -19.02 1.58
CA LYS A 130 -14.60 -19.05 0.94
C LYS A 130 -14.49 -18.98 -0.58
N ALA A 131 -13.65 -18.09 -1.12
CA ALA A 131 -13.44 -17.94 -2.56
C ALA A 131 -12.75 -19.18 -3.19
N ILE A 132 -11.72 -19.73 -2.55
CA ILE A 132 -11.06 -20.98 -2.97
C ILE A 132 -12.08 -22.11 -3.04
N LYS A 133 -12.91 -22.27 -2.00
CA LYS A 133 -13.98 -23.27 -1.95
C LYS A 133 -15.08 -23.07 -3.01
N MET A 134 -15.27 -21.84 -3.48
CA MET A 134 -16.14 -21.56 -4.63
C MET A 134 -15.49 -22.01 -5.94
N LEU A 135 -14.19 -21.74 -6.13
CA LEU A 135 -13.44 -22.08 -7.33
C LEU A 135 -13.21 -23.60 -7.46
N ASP A 136 -12.82 -24.27 -6.38
CA ASP A 136 -12.51 -25.71 -6.35
C ASP A 136 -13.76 -26.59 -6.48
N GLY A 137 -13.78 -27.46 -7.50
CA GLY A 137 -14.71 -28.58 -7.64
C GLY A 137 -16.15 -28.26 -8.03
N ASN A 138 -16.52 -26.99 -8.25
CA ASN A 138 -17.88 -26.59 -8.66
C ASN A 138 -18.00 -26.35 -10.18
N ASP A 139 -19.06 -26.83 -10.83
CA ASP A 139 -19.39 -26.43 -12.22
C ASP A 139 -20.21 -25.13 -12.19
N LEU A 140 -19.53 -23.98 -12.19
CA LEU A 140 -20.18 -22.68 -12.04
C LEU A 140 -20.69 -22.13 -13.40
N PRO A 141 -22.00 -21.83 -13.51
CA PRO A 141 -22.58 -21.40 -14.78
C PRO A 141 -22.35 -19.90 -15.03
N GLY A 142 -21.38 -19.57 -15.87
CA GLY A 142 -21.15 -18.18 -16.26
C GLY A 142 -20.07 -18.04 -17.32
N HIS A 143 -19.81 -16.79 -17.72
CA HIS A 143 -18.57 -16.45 -18.40
C HIS A 143 -17.49 -16.13 -17.37
N ASP A 144 -17.75 -15.12 -16.53
CA ASP A 144 -16.90 -14.67 -15.43
C ASP A 144 -16.44 -15.84 -14.54
N ALA A 145 -17.38 -16.70 -14.11
CA ALA A 145 -17.10 -17.92 -13.36
C ALA A 145 -16.09 -18.86 -14.05
N LYS A 146 -16.26 -19.15 -15.35
CA LYS A 146 -15.33 -19.99 -16.10
C LYS A 146 -13.97 -19.35 -16.28
N LEU A 147 -13.94 -18.03 -16.41
CA LEU A 147 -12.72 -17.26 -16.59
C LEU A 147 -11.86 -17.32 -15.31
N VAL A 148 -12.47 -17.11 -14.14
CA VAL A 148 -11.74 -17.21 -12.84
C VAL A 148 -11.38 -18.66 -12.48
N GLN A 149 -12.27 -19.63 -12.73
CA GLN A 149 -11.96 -21.05 -12.51
C GLN A 149 -10.88 -21.55 -13.46
N GLY A 150 -10.95 -21.23 -14.76
CA GLY A 150 -9.93 -21.60 -15.74
C GLY A 150 -8.56 -21.02 -15.39
N MET A 151 -8.50 -19.79 -14.88
CA MET A 151 -7.25 -19.18 -14.43
C MET A 151 -6.70 -19.82 -13.14
N PHE A 152 -7.59 -20.16 -12.20
CA PHE A 152 -7.24 -20.92 -10.99
C PHE A 152 -6.69 -22.32 -11.35
N ASP A 153 -7.41 -23.07 -12.18
CA ASP A 153 -7.02 -24.41 -12.64
C ASP A 153 -5.67 -24.39 -13.39
N LEU A 154 -5.43 -23.39 -14.24
CA LEU A 154 -4.14 -23.20 -14.94
C LEU A 154 -2.97 -22.95 -13.97
N TYR A 155 -3.21 -22.28 -12.83
CA TYR A 155 -2.19 -22.13 -11.78
C TYR A 155 -1.97 -23.44 -11.02
N MET A 156 -3.06 -24.16 -10.72
CA MET A 156 -3.03 -25.42 -9.96
C MET A 156 -2.48 -26.62 -10.75
N ASP A 157 -2.46 -26.57 -12.09
CA ASP A 157 -1.83 -27.60 -12.95
C ASP A 157 -0.30 -27.51 -12.93
N VAL A 158 0.28 -27.90 -11.80
CA VAL A 158 1.72 -27.99 -11.56
C VAL A 158 2.41 -28.93 -12.56
N ASP A 159 1.74 -30.00 -13.02
CA ASP A 159 2.30 -30.92 -14.02
C ASP A 159 2.50 -30.23 -15.39
N ALA A 160 1.52 -29.43 -15.84
CA ALA A 160 1.64 -28.65 -17.07
C ALA A 160 2.70 -27.54 -16.95
N ARG A 161 2.75 -26.86 -15.80
CA ARG A 161 3.72 -25.80 -15.51
C ARG A 161 5.15 -26.35 -15.44
N ASN A 162 5.39 -27.43 -14.69
CA ASN A 162 6.68 -28.10 -14.59
C ASN A 162 7.15 -28.68 -15.95
N LYS A 163 6.21 -29.08 -16.81
CA LYS A 163 6.51 -29.51 -18.19
C LYS A 163 6.88 -28.34 -19.12
N ALA A 164 6.34 -27.14 -18.90
CA ALA A 164 6.73 -25.94 -19.62
C ALA A 164 8.05 -25.35 -19.09
N GLY A 165 8.29 -25.44 -17.79
CA GLY A 165 9.50 -24.90 -17.16
C GLY A 165 9.65 -23.41 -17.44
N TYR A 166 10.84 -23.05 -17.91
CA TYR A 166 11.20 -21.70 -18.36
C TYR A 166 11.17 -21.52 -19.88
N ASP A 167 10.70 -22.51 -20.65
CA ASP A 167 10.56 -22.37 -22.12
C ASP A 167 9.68 -21.17 -22.55
N PRO A 168 8.60 -20.77 -21.83
CA PRO A 168 7.77 -19.63 -22.24
C PRO A 168 8.51 -18.29 -22.36
N ILE A 169 9.50 -18.04 -21.48
CA ILE A 169 10.24 -16.77 -21.42
C ILE A 169 11.51 -16.78 -22.27
N LYS A 170 11.99 -17.97 -22.64
CA LYS A 170 13.28 -18.17 -23.30
C LYS A 170 13.41 -17.39 -24.61
N GLY A 171 12.34 -17.36 -25.43
CA GLY A 171 12.33 -16.62 -26.69
C GLY A 171 12.47 -15.10 -26.51
N SER A 172 11.93 -14.55 -25.43
CA SER A 172 12.09 -13.12 -25.09
C SER A 172 13.50 -12.83 -24.59
N VAL A 173 14.05 -13.69 -23.72
CA VAL A 173 15.45 -13.60 -23.24
C VAL A 173 16.45 -13.67 -24.40
N GLU A 174 16.27 -14.61 -25.34
CA GLU A 174 17.14 -14.73 -26.53
C GLU A 174 17.12 -13.47 -27.40
N LYS A 175 15.97 -12.80 -27.56
CA LYS A 175 15.85 -11.51 -28.27
C LYS A 175 16.56 -10.38 -27.53
N ILE A 176 16.33 -10.26 -26.22
CA ILE A 176 16.96 -9.22 -25.38
C ILE A 176 18.48 -9.36 -25.42
N LEU A 177 19.01 -10.57 -25.23
CA LEU A 177 20.46 -10.84 -25.24
C LEU A 177 21.13 -10.51 -26.58
N ALA A 178 20.39 -10.63 -27.69
CA ALA A 178 20.86 -10.37 -29.06
C ALA A 178 20.89 -8.88 -29.45
N ALA A 179 20.39 -7.96 -28.61
CA ALA A 179 20.55 -6.53 -28.84
C ALA A 179 22.02 -6.12 -28.63
N GLU A 180 22.61 -5.38 -29.58
CA GLU A 180 24.00 -4.89 -29.50
C GLU A 180 24.10 -3.36 -29.65
N SER A 181 23.00 -2.68 -29.96
CA SER A 181 22.97 -1.24 -30.24
C SER A 181 21.68 -0.57 -29.75
N LEU A 182 21.69 0.77 -29.64
CA LEU A 182 20.49 1.55 -29.31
C LEU A 182 19.33 1.32 -30.30
N ASP A 183 19.61 1.04 -31.56
CA ASP A 183 18.57 0.76 -32.55
C ASP A 183 17.89 -0.60 -32.26
N ASP A 184 18.64 -1.57 -31.72
CA ASP A 184 18.09 -2.85 -31.26
C ASP A 184 17.30 -2.70 -29.96
N ILE A 185 17.79 -1.91 -28.99
CA ILE A 185 17.06 -1.57 -27.75
C ILE A 185 15.73 -0.89 -28.08
N LYS A 186 15.77 0.10 -28.99
CA LYS A 186 14.55 0.73 -29.51
C LYS A 186 13.64 -0.28 -30.21
N ALA A 187 14.17 -1.25 -30.95
CA ALA A 187 13.35 -2.28 -31.57
C ALA A 187 12.62 -3.16 -30.53
N LEU A 188 13.25 -3.49 -29.39
CA LEU A 188 12.61 -4.23 -28.29
C LEU A 188 11.40 -3.46 -27.73
N TYR A 189 11.54 -2.15 -27.48
CA TYR A 189 10.45 -1.31 -26.96
C TYR A 189 9.24 -1.19 -27.90
N LEU A 190 9.44 -1.41 -29.20
CA LEU A 190 8.41 -1.26 -30.23
C LEU A 190 7.88 -2.62 -30.75
N GLU A 191 8.47 -3.74 -30.33
CA GLU A 191 8.09 -5.06 -30.82
C GLU A 191 6.72 -5.49 -30.24
N PRO A 192 5.70 -5.81 -31.08
CA PRO A 192 4.34 -6.07 -30.61
C PRO A 192 4.19 -7.15 -29.53
N ASP A 193 5.07 -8.14 -29.52
CA ASP A 193 5.03 -9.27 -28.58
C ASP A 193 5.79 -9.00 -27.27
N LEU A 194 6.65 -7.95 -27.22
CA LEU A 194 7.53 -7.59 -26.10
C LEU A 194 7.27 -6.20 -25.50
N LYS A 195 6.64 -5.27 -26.22
CA LYS A 195 6.43 -3.88 -25.79
C LYS A 195 5.62 -3.71 -24.48
N TYR A 196 4.92 -4.77 -24.06
CA TYR A 196 4.19 -4.86 -22.79
C TYR A 196 4.90 -5.73 -21.72
N GLU A 197 6.09 -6.27 -22.02
CA GLU A 197 6.90 -7.11 -21.11
C GLU A 197 8.28 -6.50 -20.81
N VAL A 198 8.80 -5.68 -21.72
CA VAL A 198 10.11 -5.03 -21.63
C VAL A 198 9.95 -3.65 -21.01
N GLU A 199 10.63 -3.42 -19.90
CA GLU A 199 10.74 -2.08 -19.29
C GLU A 199 11.38 -1.10 -20.26
N ASN A 200 10.69 0.01 -20.52
CA ASN A 200 11.13 1.04 -21.46
C ASN A 200 11.70 2.29 -20.78
N LEU A 201 11.95 2.25 -19.46
CA LEU A 201 12.32 3.39 -18.61
C LEU A 201 11.19 4.39 -18.32
N MET A 202 9.92 4.00 -18.47
CA MET A 202 8.77 4.80 -18.04
C MET A 202 7.70 3.90 -17.44
N GLY A 203 7.14 4.30 -16.30
CA GLY A 203 5.83 3.83 -15.86
C GLY A 203 4.74 4.53 -16.67
N VAL A 204 3.69 3.81 -17.05
CA VAL A 204 2.54 4.39 -17.76
C VAL A 204 1.23 3.82 -17.23
N SER A 205 0.30 4.70 -16.90
CA SER A 205 -1.08 4.36 -16.55
C SER A 205 -2.08 5.31 -17.21
N ILE A 206 -3.37 5.02 -17.08
CA ILE A 206 -4.47 5.86 -17.58
C ILE A 206 -5.44 6.06 -16.41
N SER A 207 -5.62 7.32 -16.02
CA SER A 207 -6.46 7.73 -14.89
C SER A 207 -6.98 9.15 -15.10
N THR A 208 -7.86 9.63 -14.23
CA THR A 208 -8.41 10.99 -14.26
C THR A 208 -7.35 12.06 -13.97
N GLY A 209 -7.65 13.33 -14.26
CA GLY A 209 -6.73 14.44 -13.96
C GLY A 209 -6.78 14.88 -12.50
N ILE A 210 -5.64 15.27 -11.92
CA ILE A 210 -5.54 15.77 -10.53
C ILE A 210 -6.38 17.05 -10.33
N SER A 211 -6.39 17.93 -11.34
CA SER A 211 -7.23 19.16 -11.36
C SER A 211 -8.28 19.16 -12.48
N ASP A 212 -8.56 17.99 -13.08
CA ASP A 212 -9.67 17.78 -14.02
C ASP A 212 -10.17 16.32 -13.89
N ALA A 213 -10.95 16.07 -12.85
CA ALA A 213 -11.52 14.76 -12.54
C ALA A 213 -12.57 14.27 -13.56
N ASP A 214 -13.02 15.11 -14.49
CA ASP A 214 -13.98 14.78 -15.55
C ASP A 214 -13.29 14.35 -16.88
N SER A 215 -11.96 14.25 -16.92
CA SER A 215 -11.17 13.85 -18.11
C SER A 215 -10.13 12.77 -17.79
N TYR A 216 -9.95 11.80 -18.70
CA TYR A 216 -8.83 10.83 -18.64
C TYR A 216 -7.57 11.35 -19.34
N TYR A 217 -6.43 11.13 -18.68
CA TYR A 217 -5.08 11.46 -19.13
C TYR A 217 -4.22 10.20 -19.24
N VAL A 218 -3.16 10.27 -20.05
CA VAL A 218 -2.06 9.29 -19.99
C VAL A 218 -1.07 9.78 -18.93
N TRP A 219 -0.92 9.02 -17.86
CA TRP A 219 0.04 9.32 -16.79
C TRP A 219 1.40 8.70 -17.14
N ILE A 220 2.47 9.50 -17.03
CA ILE A 220 3.85 9.11 -17.33
C ILE A 220 4.69 9.33 -16.08
N SER A 221 5.33 8.26 -15.59
CA SER A 221 6.16 8.28 -14.38
C SER A 221 7.53 7.64 -14.60
N SER A 222 8.36 7.68 -13.57
CA SER A 222 9.46 6.73 -13.40
C SER A 222 8.94 5.28 -13.35
N PRO A 223 9.74 4.29 -13.79
CA PRO A 223 9.47 2.87 -13.54
C PRO A 223 9.82 2.52 -12.09
N GLY A 224 9.20 1.46 -11.55
CA GLY A 224 9.62 0.89 -10.26
C GLY A 224 11.07 0.38 -10.30
N LEU A 225 11.82 0.58 -9.22
CA LEU A 225 13.24 0.24 -9.14
C LEU A 225 13.46 -1.21 -8.65
N ILE A 226 14.66 -1.78 -8.84
CA ILE A 226 15.00 -3.11 -8.31
C ILE A 226 15.05 -3.10 -6.77
N MET A 227 15.50 -2.01 -6.16
CA MET A 227 15.52 -1.80 -4.70
C MET A 227 14.30 -0.99 -4.21
N SER A 228 13.18 -1.04 -4.94
CA SER A 228 11.91 -0.34 -4.67
C SER A 228 11.98 1.21 -4.69
N ASP A 229 12.59 1.83 -3.68
CA ASP A 229 12.68 3.29 -3.47
C ASP A 229 13.99 3.87 -4.06
N SER A 230 13.96 5.12 -4.51
CA SER A 230 15.16 5.87 -4.91
C SER A 230 16.07 6.17 -3.71
N ALA A 231 15.53 6.36 -2.50
CA ALA A 231 16.31 6.58 -1.28
C ALA A 231 17.33 5.46 -1.02
N ASN A 232 16.95 4.21 -1.32
CA ASN A 232 17.80 3.02 -1.19
C ASN A 232 19.08 3.07 -2.04
N TYR A 233 19.12 3.88 -3.11
CA TYR A 233 20.32 4.13 -3.94
C TYR A 233 21.12 5.37 -3.50
N LEU A 234 20.47 6.30 -2.78
CA LEU A 234 21.06 7.58 -2.34
C LEU A 234 21.72 7.47 -0.96
N GLU A 235 21.17 6.64 -0.09
CA GLU A 235 21.56 6.56 1.33
C GLU A 235 22.32 5.28 1.72
N GLU A 236 22.30 4.25 0.86
CA GLU A 236 22.92 2.92 1.09
C GLU A 236 22.47 2.28 2.43
N ASN A 237 21.15 2.33 2.71
CA ASN A 237 20.57 1.82 3.95
C ASN A 237 20.41 0.28 3.99
N GLU A 238 20.01 -0.24 5.15
CA GLU A 238 19.82 -1.68 5.40
C GLU A 238 18.73 -2.30 4.51
N TYR A 239 17.62 -1.59 4.31
CA TYR A 239 16.48 -2.05 3.53
C TYR A 239 16.84 -2.25 2.05
N GLY A 240 17.48 -1.25 1.45
CA GLY A 240 18.01 -1.31 0.10
C GLY A 240 19.01 -2.44 -0.11
N THR A 241 19.92 -2.65 0.85
CA THR A 241 20.90 -3.75 0.81
C THR A 241 20.21 -5.11 0.75
N LEU A 242 19.13 -5.31 1.51
CA LEU A 242 18.40 -6.55 1.49
C LEU A 242 17.67 -6.79 0.16
N LEU A 243 16.99 -5.77 -0.37
CA LEU A 243 16.30 -5.84 -1.66
C LEU A 243 17.28 -6.08 -2.82
N HIS A 244 18.47 -5.49 -2.77
CA HIS A 244 19.56 -5.75 -3.71
C HIS A 244 19.92 -7.25 -3.72
N ASP A 245 20.25 -7.82 -2.56
CA ASP A 245 20.73 -9.20 -2.46
C ASP A 245 19.65 -10.23 -2.80
N PHE A 246 18.40 -10.00 -2.36
CA PHE A 246 17.25 -10.84 -2.70
C PHE A 246 17.02 -10.92 -4.21
N ASN A 247 17.03 -9.77 -4.90
CA ASN A 247 16.86 -9.72 -6.35
C ASN A 247 18.09 -10.24 -7.10
N GLU A 248 19.31 -10.06 -6.59
CA GLU A 248 20.53 -10.65 -7.18
C GLU A 248 20.42 -12.18 -7.21
N GLU A 249 20.05 -12.82 -6.09
CA GLU A 249 19.98 -14.28 -6.01
C GLU A 249 18.87 -14.86 -6.91
N ILE A 250 17.70 -14.21 -7.00
CA ILE A 250 16.64 -14.61 -7.94
C ILE A 250 17.13 -14.51 -9.39
N PHE A 251 17.72 -13.37 -9.76
CA PHE A 251 18.18 -13.14 -11.13
C PHE A 251 19.27 -14.15 -11.53
N ILE A 252 20.26 -14.38 -10.67
CA ILE A 252 21.34 -15.34 -10.93
C ILE A 252 20.80 -16.77 -11.07
N TYR A 253 19.89 -17.19 -10.21
CA TYR A 253 19.25 -18.52 -10.30
C TYR A 253 18.50 -18.68 -11.64
N MET A 254 17.71 -17.68 -12.02
CA MET A 254 16.98 -17.69 -13.29
C MET A 254 17.92 -17.74 -14.50
N MET A 255 19.01 -16.98 -14.47
CA MET A 255 19.98 -16.94 -15.55
C MET A 255 20.80 -18.24 -15.68
N ASP A 256 21.12 -18.94 -14.58
CA ASP A 256 21.73 -20.28 -14.60
C ASP A 256 20.82 -21.30 -15.29
N ARG A 257 19.51 -21.29 -14.99
CA ARG A 257 18.51 -22.13 -15.68
C ARG A 257 18.43 -21.83 -17.18
N LEU A 258 18.57 -20.57 -17.56
CA LEU A 258 18.63 -20.11 -18.96
C LEU A 258 19.99 -20.36 -19.63
N GLY A 259 21.01 -20.85 -18.90
CA GLY A 259 22.30 -21.27 -19.42
C GLY A 259 23.39 -20.19 -19.45
N MET A 260 23.20 -19.09 -18.72
CA MET A 260 24.22 -18.07 -18.46
C MET A 260 24.92 -18.36 -17.12
N ASP A 261 26.24 -18.31 -17.11
CA ASP A 261 27.02 -18.52 -15.88
C ASP A 261 26.91 -17.34 -14.89
N ARG A 262 27.20 -17.60 -13.62
CA ARG A 262 27.08 -16.61 -12.54
C ARG A 262 27.94 -15.35 -12.75
N GLU A 263 29.10 -15.42 -13.40
CA GLU A 263 29.97 -14.24 -13.60
C GLU A 263 29.32 -13.25 -14.58
N ASN A 264 28.76 -13.79 -15.68
CA ASN A 264 28.01 -12.99 -16.65
C ASN A 264 26.65 -12.50 -16.08
N ALA A 265 25.94 -13.33 -15.31
CA ALA A 265 24.69 -12.92 -14.66
C ALA A 265 24.92 -11.79 -13.63
N LEU A 266 25.93 -11.92 -12.77
CA LEU A 266 26.32 -10.88 -11.82
C LEU A 266 26.69 -9.57 -12.53
N THR A 267 27.42 -9.65 -13.66
CA THR A 267 27.73 -8.46 -14.47
C THR A 267 26.47 -7.77 -14.99
N CYS A 268 25.47 -8.54 -15.45
CA CYS A 268 24.20 -7.96 -15.92
C CYS A 268 23.42 -7.29 -14.78
N PHE A 269 23.40 -7.88 -13.58
CA PHE A 269 22.75 -7.30 -12.41
C PHE A 269 23.43 -6.00 -11.95
N GLN A 270 24.77 -6.00 -11.87
CA GLN A 270 25.55 -4.82 -11.51
C GLN A 270 25.37 -3.67 -12.52
N ASP A 271 25.30 -3.96 -13.81
CA ASP A 271 25.00 -2.97 -14.85
C ASP A 271 23.59 -2.38 -14.70
N ALA A 272 22.60 -3.17 -14.25
CA ALA A 272 21.24 -2.69 -14.00
C ALA A 272 21.18 -1.75 -12.77
N ILE A 273 21.80 -2.15 -11.66
CA ILE A 273 21.89 -1.33 -10.44
C ILE A 273 22.66 -0.03 -10.69
N GLU A 274 23.74 -0.05 -11.49
CA GLU A 274 24.48 1.16 -11.87
C GLU A 274 23.73 2.01 -12.92
N LEU A 275 22.73 1.46 -13.63
CA LEU A 275 21.80 2.26 -14.43
C LEU A 275 20.78 2.96 -13.53
N GLU A 276 20.16 2.23 -12.60
CA GLU A 276 19.20 2.78 -11.65
C GLU A 276 19.81 3.80 -10.69
N ARG A 277 21.07 3.63 -10.27
CA ARG A 277 21.82 4.64 -9.50
C ARG A 277 21.97 5.99 -10.24
N LYS A 278 21.91 6.00 -11.58
CA LYS A 278 21.91 7.23 -12.40
C LYS A 278 20.49 7.82 -12.56
N LEU A 279 19.45 7.02 -12.34
CA LEU A 279 18.05 7.41 -12.41
C LEU A 279 17.54 7.93 -11.05
N ALA A 280 17.90 7.27 -9.95
CA ALA A 280 17.39 7.54 -8.60
C ALA A 280 17.48 9.01 -8.13
N PRO A 281 18.54 9.80 -8.44
CA PRO A 281 18.57 11.24 -8.09
C PRO A 281 17.52 12.12 -8.82
N HIS A 282 16.73 11.51 -9.71
CA HIS A 282 15.65 12.12 -10.48
C HIS A 282 14.33 11.35 -10.29
N ILE A 283 14.14 10.68 -9.16
CA ILE A 283 12.92 9.96 -8.80
C ILE A 283 12.58 10.34 -7.37
N TYR A 284 11.38 10.86 -7.13
CA TYR A 284 10.87 11.13 -5.78
C TYR A 284 11.00 9.89 -4.90
N THR A 285 11.46 10.07 -3.66
CA THR A 285 11.49 8.97 -2.67
C THR A 285 10.08 8.63 -2.19
N ASP A 286 9.92 7.48 -1.54
CA ASP A 286 8.64 7.11 -0.90
C ASP A 286 8.25 8.16 0.16
N GLU A 287 9.21 8.67 0.96
CA GLU A 287 9.01 9.80 1.87
C GLU A 287 8.55 11.08 1.15
N GLU A 288 9.15 11.43 0.00
CA GLU A 288 8.72 12.60 -0.77
C GLU A 288 7.30 12.45 -1.35
N SER A 289 6.84 11.21 -1.57
CA SER A 289 5.50 10.90 -2.07
C SER A 289 4.39 11.09 -1.02
N MET A 290 4.72 10.99 0.27
CA MET A 290 3.78 11.16 1.39
C MET A 290 3.51 12.63 1.74
N ARG A 291 4.34 13.55 1.24
CA ARG A 291 4.24 14.97 1.54
C ARG A 291 2.92 15.55 1.04
N SER A 292 2.28 16.38 1.85
CA SER A 292 1.04 17.09 1.46
C SER A 292 1.15 17.90 0.16
N ASP A 293 2.36 18.37 -0.22
CA ASP A 293 2.59 19.08 -1.50
C ASP A 293 2.91 18.16 -2.70
N PHE A 294 2.94 16.84 -2.53
CA PHE A 294 3.29 15.87 -3.59
C PHE A 294 2.31 15.91 -4.77
N MET A 295 1.00 15.94 -4.50
CA MET A 295 -0.03 16.00 -5.55
C MET A 295 0.06 17.29 -6.39
N GLU A 296 0.52 18.41 -5.83
CA GLU A 296 0.83 19.62 -6.61
C GLU A 296 2.06 19.41 -7.50
N ARG A 297 3.13 18.79 -6.96
CA ARG A 297 4.40 18.54 -7.66
C ARG A 297 4.25 17.64 -8.89
N VAL A 298 3.42 16.60 -8.81
CA VAL A 298 3.23 15.65 -9.92
C VAL A 298 2.21 16.09 -10.97
N ASN A 299 1.49 17.20 -10.76
CA ASN A 299 0.41 17.70 -11.63
C ASN A 299 0.92 18.45 -12.88
N ASN A 300 1.93 17.90 -13.57
CA ASN A 300 2.52 18.52 -14.76
C ASN A 300 1.75 18.09 -16.01
N VAL A 301 0.62 18.76 -16.28
CA VAL A 301 -0.17 18.54 -17.49
C VAL A 301 0.58 19.05 -18.73
N MET A 302 0.80 18.19 -19.71
CA MET A 302 1.50 18.48 -20.96
C MET A 302 0.76 17.97 -22.20
N THR A 303 0.93 18.65 -23.34
CA THR A 303 0.61 18.09 -24.66
C THR A 303 1.65 17.06 -25.10
N LEU A 304 1.33 16.23 -26.10
CA LEU A 304 2.31 15.32 -26.71
C LEU A 304 3.53 16.08 -27.27
N GLU A 305 3.33 17.30 -27.81
CA GLU A 305 4.43 18.12 -28.32
C GLU A 305 5.39 18.51 -27.19
N GLU A 306 4.89 19.14 -26.12
CA GLU A 306 5.67 19.57 -24.95
C GLU A 306 6.39 18.40 -24.25
N LEU A 307 5.69 17.27 -24.06
CA LEU A 307 6.30 16.05 -23.49
C LEU A 307 7.44 15.54 -24.38
N THR A 308 7.27 15.53 -25.71
CA THR A 308 8.34 15.10 -26.62
C THR A 308 9.48 16.11 -26.77
N GLU A 309 9.29 17.38 -26.39
CA GLU A 309 10.37 18.38 -26.32
C GLU A 309 11.29 18.19 -25.09
N LEU A 310 10.90 17.37 -24.10
CA LEU A 310 11.75 17.05 -22.95
C LEU A 310 12.97 16.17 -23.31
N VAL A 311 12.92 15.44 -24.42
CA VAL A 311 13.95 14.49 -24.87
C VAL A 311 14.32 14.68 -26.34
N ASN A 312 15.56 14.36 -26.71
CA ASN A 312 16.12 14.53 -28.05
C ASN A 312 16.56 13.20 -28.68
N THR A 313 16.88 12.21 -27.86
CA THR A 313 17.46 10.91 -28.25
C THR A 313 16.70 9.71 -27.72
N TYR A 314 16.13 9.78 -26.51
CA TYR A 314 15.26 8.72 -26.00
C TYR A 314 13.96 8.65 -26.83
N PRO A 315 13.52 7.47 -27.32
CA PRO A 315 12.47 7.34 -28.34
C PRO A 315 11.03 7.43 -27.79
N LEU A 316 10.78 8.40 -26.88
CA LEU A 316 9.53 8.54 -26.13
C LEU A 316 8.30 8.53 -27.04
N LYS A 317 8.33 9.33 -28.12
CA LYS A 317 7.20 9.44 -29.03
C LYS A 317 6.86 8.09 -29.68
N GLU A 318 7.87 7.39 -30.20
CA GLU A 318 7.64 6.10 -30.84
C GLU A 318 7.18 5.03 -29.84
N VAL A 319 7.65 5.06 -28.59
CA VAL A 319 7.19 4.16 -27.52
C VAL A 319 5.71 4.39 -27.22
N LEU A 320 5.28 5.65 -27.09
CA LEU A 320 3.86 5.99 -26.88
C LEU A 320 2.99 5.60 -28.08
N GLU A 321 3.41 5.95 -29.30
CA GLU A 321 2.69 5.59 -30.53
C GLU A 321 2.57 4.07 -30.70
N ALA A 322 3.64 3.31 -30.42
CA ALA A 322 3.63 1.85 -30.52
C ALA A 322 2.74 1.18 -29.47
N ASN A 323 2.55 1.80 -28.30
CA ASN A 323 1.65 1.32 -27.26
C ASN A 323 0.20 1.83 -27.39
N GLU A 324 -0.13 2.52 -28.50
CA GLU A 324 -1.46 3.10 -28.77
C GLU A 324 -1.83 4.25 -27.80
N LEU A 325 -0.82 4.86 -27.17
CA LEU A 325 -0.89 5.96 -26.20
C LEU A 325 -0.59 7.35 -26.80
N GLY A 326 -0.52 7.45 -28.13
CA GLY A 326 -0.44 8.72 -28.85
C GLY A 326 -1.78 9.46 -28.80
N TYR A 327 -2.00 10.24 -27.74
CA TYR A 327 -3.26 10.85 -27.35
C TYR A 327 -3.18 12.38 -27.35
N ASP A 328 -4.17 13.03 -27.98
CA ASP A 328 -4.25 14.50 -28.10
C ASP A 328 -4.85 15.18 -26.85
N GLY A 329 -5.46 14.43 -25.92
CA GLY A 329 -6.14 15.00 -24.74
C GLY A 329 -5.21 15.41 -23.59
N GLY A 330 -3.94 15.02 -23.64
CA GLY A 330 -2.91 15.42 -22.69
C GLY A 330 -2.32 14.27 -21.86
N TYR A 331 -1.20 14.58 -21.23
CA TYR A 331 -0.40 13.71 -20.38
C TYR A 331 -0.22 14.36 -19.02
N ILE A 332 -0.17 13.57 -17.96
CA ILE A 332 0.29 14.01 -16.64
C ILE A 332 1.66 13.39 -16.42
N VAL A 333 2.69 14.23 -16.29
CA VAL A 333 4.08 13.80 -16.13
C VAL A 333 4.47 13.95 -14.67
N THR A 334 4.66 12.86 -13.94
CA THR A 334 4.88 12.95 -12.49
C THR A 334 6.19 13.65 -12.17
N ASP A 335 7.27 13.34 -12.91
CA ASP A 335 8.56 14.02 -12.82
C ASP A 335 9.09 14.41 -14.22
N PRO A 336 9.00 15.69 -14.60
CA PRO A 336 9.57 16.19 -15.86
C PRO A 336 11.11 16.20 -15.91
N ASP A 337 11.81 16.24 -14.78
CA ASP A 337 13.28 16.16 -14.71
C ASP A 337 13.77 14.72 -14.87
N TYR A 338 13.02 13.73 -14.38
CA TYR A 338 13.21 12.31 -14.72
C TYR A 338 13.22 12.09 -16.23
N ILE A 339 12.19 12.58 -16.93
CA ILE A 339 12.06 12.39 -18.38
C ILE A 339 13.22 13.07 -19.13
N ARG A 340 13.68 14.25 -18.69
CA ARG A 340 14.88 14.91 -19.24
C ARG A 340 16.17 14.10 -19.02
N CYS A 341 16.29 13.39 -17.91
CA CYS A 341 17.44 12.53 -17.61
C CYS A 341 17.60 11.39 -18.63
N LEU A 342 16.50 10.88 -19.19
CA LEU A 342 16.50 9.74 -20.11
C LEU A 342 17.42 9.91 -21.34
N ASP A 343 17.70 11.13 -21.80
CA ASP A 343 18.69 11.38 -22.87
C ASP A 343 20.14 11.07 -22.45
N GLY A 344 20.50 11.30 -21.18
CA GLY A 344 21.81 10.93 -20.62
C GLY A 344 21.94 9.43 -20.38
N ILE A 345 20.81 8.74 -20.28
CA ILE A 345 20.70 7.29 -20.05
C ILE A 345 20.68 6.54 -21.40
N PHE A 346 19.91 7.01 -22.39
CA PHE A 346 19.73 6.39 -23.71
C PHE A 346 20.89 6.70 -24.68
N THR A 347 22.11 6.39 -24.26
CA THR A 347 23.36 6.68 -25.00
C THR A 347 24.02 5.41 -25.55
N LYS A 348 24.87 5.55 -26.57
CA LYS A 348 25.55 4.40 -27.20
C LYS A 348 26.53 3.73 -26.23
N GLU A 349 27.10 4.54 -25.35
CA GLU A 349 27.98 4.17 -24.26
C GLU A 349 27.25 3.29 -23.23
N ASN A 350 25.96 3.57 -22.96
CA ASN A 350 25.12 2.79 -22.05
C ASN A 350 24.37 1.63 -22.72
N ALA A 351 24.52 1.38 -24.03
CA ALA A 351 23.70 0.38 -24.75
C ALA A 351 23.75 -1.04 -24.14
N THR A 352 24.92 -1.46 -23.65
CA THR A 352 25.07 -2.73 -22.91
C THR A 352 24.34 -2.70 -21.57
N MET A 353 24.45 -1.61 -20.80
CA MET A 353 23.75 -1.46 -19.52
C MET A 353 22.23 -1.45 -19.70
N LEU A 354 21.72 -0.77 -20.72
CA LEU A 354 20.29 -0.75 -21.08
C LEU A 354 19.77 -2.16 -21.37
N LYS A 355 20.51 -2.94 -22.15
CA LYS A 355 20.18 -4.34 -22.42
C LYS A 355 20.13 -5.17 -21.14
N ASN A 356 21.12 -4.99 -20.27
CA ASN A 356 21.27 -5.74 -19.03
C ASN A 356 20.18 -5.36 -18.02
N TYR A 357 19.83 -4.08 -17.92
CA TYR A 357 18.66 -3.59 -17.18
C TYR A 357 17.35 -4.20 -17.67
N ILE A 358 17.10 -4.16 -18.98
CA ILE A 358 15.90 -4.79 -19.60
C ILE A 358 15.84 -6.28 -19.26
N LEU A 359 16.97 -7.00 -19.37
CA LEU A 359 17.07 -8.42 -19.05
C LEU A 359 16.76 -8.68 -17.57
N VAL A 360 17.33 -7.91 -16.65
CA VAL A 360 17.12 -8.05 -15.21
C VAL A 360 15.66 -7.80 -14.85
N LYS A 361 15.09 -6.64 -15.23
CA LYS A 361 13.69 -6.32 -14.96
C LYS A 361 12.73 -7.33 -15.58
N PHE A 362 12.93 -7.73 -16.84
CA PHE A 362 12.12 -8.76 -17.49
C PHE A 362 12.15 -10.07 -16.70
N VAL A 363 13.35 -10.59 -16.37
CA VAL A 363 13.50 -11.89 -15.68
C VAL A 363 12.93 -11.86 -14.26
N LEU A 364 13.15 -10.78 -13.50
CA LEU A 364 12.56 -10.61 -12.17
C LEU A 364 11.03 -10.60 -12.25
N ASN A 365 10.45 -9.82 -13.17
CA ASN A 365 9.00 -9.75 -13.39
C ASN A 365 8.38 -11.11 -13.79
N GLN A 366 9.13 -12.02 -14.43
CA GLN A 366 8.65 -13.37 -14.79
C GLN A 366 8.87 -14.43 -13.69
N SER A 367 9.65 -14.15 -12.64
CA SER A 367 10.11 -15.16 -11.68
C SER A 367 8.98 -15.87 -10.91
N SER A 368 7.86 -15.22 -10.69
CA SER A 368 6.68 -15.78 -10.01
C SER A 368 5.74 -16.58 -10.92
N ALA A 369 5.98 -16.61 -12.24
CA ALA A 369 5.03 -17.05 -13.26
C ALA A 369 5.40 -18.36 -14.00
N LEU A 370 6.31 -19.17 -13.46
CA LEU A 370 6.87 -20.34 -14.14
C LEU A 370 6.54 -21.67 -13.44
N ASP A 371 7.47 -22.61 -13.43
CA ASP A 371 7.39 -23.91 -12.75
C ASP A 371 7.58 -23.84 -11.22
N GLU A 372 7.28 -24.96 -10.57
CA GLU A 372 7.32 -25.14 -9.13
C GLU A 372 8.72 -24.95 -8.52
N ASP A 373 9.79 -25.41 -9.19
CA ASP A 373 11.17 -25.25 -8.70
C ASP A 373 11.57 -23.77 -8.65
N THR A 374 11.11 -22.97 -9.63
CA THR A 374 11.27 -21.51 -9.61
C THR A 374 10.52 -20.90 -8.44
N MET A 375 9.22 -21.22 -8.28
CA MET A 375 8.41 -20.70 -7.18
C MET A 375 8.99 -21.03 -5.80
N GLN A 376 9.37 -22.29 -5.58
CA GLN A 376 9.93 -22.74 -4.30
C GLN A 376 11.28 -22.08 -4.03
N THR A 377 12.08 -21.81 -5.06
CA THR A 377 13.32 -21.04 -4.92
C THR A 377 13.04 -19.58 -4.54
N VAL A 378 12.09 -18.91 -5.21
CA VAL A 378 11.69 -17.53 -4.87
C VAL A 378 11.15 -17.46 -3.42
N THR A 379 10.24 -18.35 -3.02
CA THR A 379 9.78 -18.43 -1.61
C THR A 379 10.95 -18.66 -0.65
N LYS A 380 11.85 -19.61 -0.95
CA LYS A 380 12.98 -19.93 -0.05
C LYS A 380 13.91 -18.72 0.13
N LEU A 381 14.20 -17.99 -0.95
CA LEU A 381 14.99 -16.77 -0.90
C LEU A 381 14.25 -15.68 -0.12
N SER A 382 12.95 -15.51 -0.40
CA SER A 382 12.07 -14.59 0.31
C SER A 382 12.15 -14.84 1.82
N ASN A 383 11.91 -16.06 2.29
CA ASN A 383 12.08 -16.45 3.70
C ASN A 383 13.48 -16.17 4.26
N GLN A 384 14.54 -16.44 3.48
CA GLN A 384 15.94 -16.25 3.91
C GLN A 384 16.27 -14.79 4.19
N TYR A 385 15.79 -13.87 3.36
CA TYR A 385 16.04 -12.43 3.48
C TYR A 385 15.02 -11.76 4.42
N TYR A 386 13.76 -12.19 4.39
CA TYR A 386 12.66 -11.53 5.08
C TYR A 386 12.32 -12.11 6.47
N GLY A 387 12.99 -13.19 6.88
CA GLY A 387 12.94 -13.76 8.23
C GLY A 387 11.72 -14.64 8.54
N SER A 388 10.86 -14.93 7.56
CA SER A 388 9.72 -15.84 7.70
C SER A 388 10.10 -17.33 7.57
N SER A 389 9.13 -18.21 7.77
CA SER A 389 9.26 -19.66 7.55
C SER A 389 8.12 -20.21 6.71
N GLY A 390 8.35 -21.38 6.10
CA GLY A 390 7.32 -22.15 5.41
C GLY A 390 6.95 -21.61 4.02
N ASP A 391 5.73 -21.88 3.59
CA ASP A 391 5.18 -21.37 2.33
C ASP A 391 3.66 -21.32 2.43
N ARG A 392 3.02 -20.36 1.75
CA ARG A 392 1.55 -20.32 1.68
C ARG A 392 1.04 -21.45 0.78
N PRO A 393 -0.11 -22.09 1.09
CA PRO A 393 -0.72 -23.11 0.25
C PRO A 393 -0.90 -22.66 -1.22
N LEU A 394 -0.81 -23.62 -2.15
CA LEU A 394 -0.83 -23.34 -3.60
C LEU A 394 -2.15 -22.68 -4.02
N GLU A 395 -3.26 -23.11 -3.43
CA GLU A 395 -4.60 -22.58 -3.61
C GLU A 395 -4.74 -21.12 -3.16
N GLU A 396 -4.01 -20.69 -2.13
CA GLU A 396 -3.98 -19.29 -1.66
C GLU A 396 -3.20 -18.39 -2.62
N LYS A 397 -2.13 -18.92 -3.22
CA LYS A 397 -1.39 -18.23 -4.28
C LYS A 397 -2.21 -18.14 -5.56
N ALA A 398 -2.91 -19.22 -5.93
CA ALA A 398 -3.82 -19.26 -7.07
C ALA A 398 -4.96 -18.24 -6.90
N PHE A 399 -5.60 -18.19 -5.72
CA PHE A 399 -6.59 -17.17 -5.40
C PHE A 399 -6.01 -15.75 -5.49
N SER A 400 -4.83 -15.51 -4.90
CA SER A 400 -4.22 -14.18 -4.90
C SER A 400 -3.95 -13.65 -6.32
N LEU A 401 -3.51 -14.54 -7.22
CA LEU A 401 -3.33 -14.21 -8.63
C LEU A 401 -4.67 -13.93 -9.34
N VAL A 402 -5.67 -14.79 -9.16
CA VAL A 402 -7.00 -14.57 -9.79
C VAL A 402 -7.64 -13.29 -9.28
N LYS A 403 -7.45 -12.97 -8.00
CA LYS A 403 -7.88 -11.71 -7.37
C LYS A 403 -7.22 -10.50 -8.03
N SER A 404 -5.90 -10.53 -8.28
CA SER A 404 -5.18 -9.38 -8.83
C SER A 404 -5.41 -9.15 -10.33
N ILE A 405 -5.65 -10.19 -11.13
CA ILE A 405 -5.78 -10.02 -12.60
C ILE A 405 -7.23 -10.08 -13.12
N LEU A 406 -8.19 -10.53 -12.30
CA LEU A 406 -9.61 -10.66 -12.64
C LEU A 406 -10.56 -10.25 -11.46
N PRO A 407 -10.31 -9.12 -10.77
CA PRO A 407 -10.99 -8.77 -9.51
C PRO A 407 -12.52 -8.75 -9.61
N ASP A 408 -13.10 -8.07 -10.59
CA ASP A 408 -14.55 -8.01 -10.81
C ASP A 408 -15.16 -9.39 -11.04
N SER A 409 -14.53 -10.20 -11.88
CA SER A 409 -15.07 -11.52 -12.24
C SER A 409 -15.12 -12.43 -11.01
N LEU A 410 -14.10 -12.36 -10.16
CA LEU A 410 -14.03 -13.11 -8.91
C LEU A 410 -15.06 -12.59 -7.89
N SER A 411 -15.09 -11.26 -7.71
CA SER A 411 -16.00 -10.57 -6.79
C SER A 411 -17.46 -10.89 -7.09
N LYS A 412 -17.87 -10.81 -8.37
CA LYS A 412 -19.24 -11.08 -8.81
C LYS A 412 -19.70 -12.49 -8.48
N GLU A 413 -18.84 -13.50 -8.57
CA GLU A 413 -19.21 -14.87 -8.19
C GLU A 413 -19.24 -15.05 -6.67
N TYR A 414 -18.27 -14.48 -5.94
CA TYR A 414 -18.22 -14.52 -4.47
C TYR A 414 -19.48 -13.92 -3.84
N ILE A 415 -19.86 -12.71 -4.28
CA ILE A 415 -21.00 -11.94 -3.74
C ILE A 415 -22.32 -12.71 -3.86
N LYS A 416 -22.53 -13.43 -4.98
CA LYS A 416 -23.73 -14.27 -5.20
C LYS A 416 -23.87 -15.40 -4.19
N MET A 417 -22.78 -15.82 -3.54
CA MET A 417 -22.75 -16.98 -2.63
C MET A 417 -22.64 -16.60 -1.15
N TYR A 418 -21.88 -15.55 -0.84
CA TYR A 418 -21.42 -15.27 0.53
C TYR A 418 -21.84 -13.90 1.09
N SER A 419 -22.49 -13.05 0.28
CA SER A 419 -22.88 -11.70 0.69
C SER A 419 -24.40 -11.56 0.89
N SER A 420 -24.79 -10.49 1.58
CA SER A 420 -26.16 -10.28 2.08
C SER A 420 -26.59 -8.83 1.86
N GLU A 421 -27.71 -8.62 1.18
CA GLU A 421 -28.28 -7.29 0.94
C GLU A 421 -28.80 -6.64 2.24
N GLU A 422 -29.21 -7.45 3.23
CA GLU A 422 -29.64 -6.95 4.54
C GLU A 422 -28.45 -6.37 5.33
N ASP A 423 -27.29 -7.01 5.25
CA ASP A 423 -26.07 -6.53 5.88
C ASP A 423 -25.51 -5.30 5.14
N ARG A 424 -25.56 -5.27 3.80
CA ARG A 424 -25.23 -4.11 2.96
C ARG A 424 -26.07 -2.88 3.36
N GLN A 425 -27.39 -3.03 3.41
CA GLN A 425 -28.31 -1.95 3.82
C GLN A 425 -28.00 -1.46 5.25
N ARG A 426 -27.63 -2.36 6.17
CA ARG A 426 -27.30 -1.98 7.55
C ARG A 426 -26.00 -1.17 7.66
N VAL A 427 -25.01 -1.44 6.81
CA VAL A 427 -23.78 -0.62 6.73
C VAL A 427 -24.10 0.73 6.09
N GLU A 428 -24.89 0.77 5.01
CA GLU A 428 -25.35 2.01 4.36
C GLU A 428 -26.17 2.91 5.31
N ASP A 429 -27.10 2.33 6.07
CA ASP A 429 -27.86 3.04 7.11
C ASP A 429 -26.92 3.61 8.19
N MET A 430 -25.78 2.97 8.47
CA MET A 430 -24.78 3.52 9.37
C MET A 430 -23.99 4.65 8.72
N CYS A 431 -23.64 4.56 7.43
CA CYS A 431 -22.95 5.64 6.72
C CYS A 431 -23.70 6.97 6.85
N TYR A 432 -25.01 6.97 6.59
CA TYR A 432 -25.82 8.18 6.73
C TYR A 432 -25.89 8.70 8.17
N ARG A 433 -25.86 7.83 9.19
CA ARG A 433 -25.81 8.25 10.60
C ARG A 433 -24.48 8.87 11.02
N VAL A 434 -23.38 8.40 10.46
CA VAL A 434 -22.04 8.94 10.69
C VAL A 434 -21.92 10.30 9.98
N ILE A 435 -22.41 10.41 8.73
CA ILE A 435 -22.55 11.69 8.00
C ILE A 435 -23.37 12.72 8.82
N ASP A 436 -24.57 12.34 9.30
CA ASP A 436 -25.40 13.18 10.17
C ASP A 436 -24.64 13.67 11.43
N THR A 437 -23.72 12.86 11.96
CA THR A 437 -22.91 13.24 13.14
C THR A 437 -21.74 14.14 12.74
N TYR A 438 -21.10 13.93 11.59
CA TYR A 438 -20.11 14.84 11.02
C TYR A 438 -20.69 16.23 10.73
N HIS A 439 -21.94 16.34 10.27
CA HIS A 439 -22.62 17.63 10.19
C HIS A 439 -22.62 18.37 11.54
N GLU A 440 -22.81 17.67 12.65
CA GLU A 440 -22.77 18.28 13.98
C GLU A 440 -21.36 18.58 14.51
N ILE A 441 -20.32 17.87 14.03
CA ILE A 441 -18.91 18.16 14.34
C ILE A 441 -18.50 19.44 13.59
N LEU A 442 -18.58 19.42 12.26
CA LEU A 442 -18.20 20.55 11.40
C LEU A 442 -18.99 21.83 11.74
N SER A 443 -20.28 21.72 12.06
CA SER A 443 -21.09 22.87 12.51
C SER A 443 -20.78 23.36 13.93
N GLY A 444 -20.13 22.53 14.74
CA GLY A 444 -19.74 22.83 16.12
C GLY A 444 -18.32 23.40 16.25
N ASN A 445 -17.52 23.33 15.18
CA ASN A 445 -16.15 23.81 15.12
C ASN A 445 -16.04 25.30 15.49
N ASP A 446 -15.05 25.66 16.32
CA ASP A 446 -14.92 27.00 16.89
C ASP A 446 -13.75 27.83 16.33
N TRP A 447 -12.92 27.24 15.45
CA TRP A 447 -11.74 27.89 14.89
C TRP A 447 -11.89 28.29 13.43
N ALA A 448 -12.59 27.50 12.62
CA ALA A 448 -12.81 27.78 11.20
C ALA A 448 -13.88 28.89 11.00
N THR A 449 -13.74 29.70 9.95
CA THR A 449 -14.77 30.69 9.63
C THR A 449 -16.09 30.03 9.17
N PRO A 450 -17.23 30.75 9.27
CA PRO A 450 -18.50 30.29 8.73
C PRO A 450 -18.51 30.04 7.20
N GLU A 451 -17.51 30.54 6.47
CA GLU A 451 -17.34 30.28 5.03
C GLU A 451 -16.76 28.88 4.80
N THR A 452 -15.66 28.56 5.49
CA THR A 452 -15.03 27.23 5.50
C THR A 452 -15.98 26.15 6.00
N ILE A 453 -16.68 26.39 7.11
CA ILE A 453 -17.71 25.46 7.62
C ILE A 453 -18.82 25.23 6.58
N ALA A 454 -19.32 26.29 5.94
CA ALA A 454 -20.35 26.14 4.91
C ALA A 454 -19.87 25.38 3.67
N TYR A 455 -18.58 25.49 3.31
CA TYR A 455 -17.99 24.71 2.23
C TYR A 455 -17.79 23.24 2.63
N ALA A 456 -17.22 22.97 3.80
CA ALA A 456 -17.00 21.62 4.31
C ALA A 456 -18.31 20.82 4.43
N LEU A 457 -19.37 21.45 4.94
CA LEU A 457 -20.72 20.87 4.95
C LEU A 457 -21.25 20.59 3.55
N LYS A 458 -20.99 21.48 2.56
CA LYS A 458 -21.38 21.24 1.16
C LYS A 458 -20.60 20.07 0.53
N LYS A 459 -19.32 19.91 0.88
CA LYS A 459 -18.49 18.76 0.43
C LYS A 459 -19.05 17.46 1.00
N LEU A 460 -19.37 17.44 2.29
CA LEU A 460 -20.03 16.31 2.97
C LEU A 460 -21.41 15.98 2.35
N ASP A 461 -22.27 16.98 2.14
CA ASP A 461 -23.58 16.84 1.48
C ASP A 461 -23.50 16.22 0.07
N SER A 462 -22.35 16.37 -0.61
CA SER A 462 -22.11 15.86 -1.97
C SER A 462 -21.37 14.52 -2.03
N MET A 463 -20.91 14.01 -0.88
CA MET A 463 -20.12 12.78 -0.80
C MET A 463 -20.91 11.56 -1.30
N ALA A 464 -20.30 10.77 -2.18
CA ALA A 464 -20.87 9.51 -2.62
C ALA A 464 -20.63 8.39 -1.58
N VAL A 465 -21.63 7.55 -1.38
CA VAL A 465 -21.59 6.45 -0.40
C VAL A 465 -21.64 5.12 -1.16
N HIS A 466 -20.54 4.39 -1.13
CA HIS A 466 -20.38 3.10 -1.80
C HIS A 466 -20.27 1.99 -0.75
N VAL A 467 -21.20 1.01 -0.77
CA VAL A 467 -21.30 -0.03 0.27
C VAL A 467 -21.45 -1.42 -0.31
N GLY A 468 -20.62 -2.35 0.17
CA GLY A 468 -20.53 -3.74 -0.23
C GLY A 468 -19.86 -3.92 -1.60
N TRP A 469 -20.60 -3.62 -2.66
CA TRP A 469 -20.18 -3.84 -4.04
C TRP A 469 -20.93 -2.92 -5.04
N PRO A 470 -20.37 -2.65 -6.23
CA PRO A 470 -21.03 -1.84 -7.23
C PRO A 470 -22.14 -2.61 -7.96
N ASP A 471 -23.14 -1.87 -8.45
CA ASP A 471 -24.17 -2.39 -9.35
C ASP A 471 -23.63 -2.62 -10.79
N LYS A 472 -22.42 -2.14 -11.06
CA LYS A 472 -21.79 -2.06 -12.37
C LYS A 472 -20.34 -2.54 -12.28
N TRP A 473 -19.92 -3.28 -13.30
CA TRP A 473 -18.65 -4.02 -13.31
C TRP A 473 -18.02 -3.95 -14.69
N GLN A 474 -16.70 -4.10 -14.76
CA GLN A 474 -15.94 -4.30 -15.98
C GLN A 474 -16.48 -5.52 -16.74
N ASP A 475 -16.70 -5.32 -18.05
CA ASP A 475 -17.25 -6.32 -18.97
C ASP A 475 -16.12 -7.21 -19.53
N TYR A 476 -15.85 -8.32 -18.85
CA TYR A 476 -14.89 -9.34 -19.28
C TYR A 476 -15.41 -10.27 -20.39
N SER A 477 -16.66 -10.12 -20.87
CA SER A 477 -17.32 -11.07 -21.80
C SER A 477 -16.67 -11.28 -23.18
N ARG A 478 -15.59 -10.54 -23.49
CA ARG A 478 -14.80 -10.68 -24.72
C ARG A 478 -13.42 -11.31 -24.49
N LEU A 479 -13.02 -11.49 -23.24
CA LEU A 479 -11.81 -12.21 -22.86
C LEU A 479 -12.11 -13.71 -22.85
N ASP A 480 -11.19 -14.51 -23.36
CA ASP A 480 -11.35 -15.97 -23.46
C ASP A 480 -9.96 -16.59 -23.26
N ILE A 481 -9.81 -17.51 -22.32
CA ILE A 481 -8.54 -18.18 -22.04
C ILE A 481 -8.60 -19.69 -22.32
N ASP A 482 -9.71 -20.19 -22.88
CA ASP A 482 -9.91 -21.62 -23.13
C ASP A 482 -8.81 -22.20 -24.03
N GLY A 483 -8.09 -23.20 -23.51
CA GLY A 483 -7.05 -23.93 -24.24
C GLY A 483 -5.68 -23.24 -24.34
N LEU A 484 -5.48 -22.14 -23.62
CA LEU A 484 -4.16 -21.53 -23.42
C LEU A 484 -3.37 -22.25 -22.32
N SER A 485 -2.05 -22.13 -22.34
CA SER A 485 -1.23 -22.39 -21.15
C SER A 485 -1.34 -21.26 -20.12
N TYR A 486 -0.93 -21.52 -18.88
CA TYR A 486 -0.87 -20.54 -17.79
C TYR A 486 -0.21 -19.22 -18.21
N TYR A 487 0.98 -19.29 -18.81
CA TYR A 487 1.74 -18.10 -19.25
C TYR A 487 1.05 -17.36 -20.41
N GLU A 488 0.46 -18.07 -21.36
CA GLU A 488 -0.30 -17.46 -22.47
C GLU A 488 -1.59 -16.78 -21.95
N ALA A 489 -2.24 -17.34 -20.94
CA ALA A 489 -3.39 -16.73 -20.28
C ALA A 489 -3.00 -15.42 -19.57
N LEU A 490 -1.92 -15.41 -18.79
CA LEU A 490 -1.38 -14.19 -18.16
C LEU A 490 -1.15 -13.07 -19.18
N LYS A 491 -0.39 -13.34 -20.26
CA LYS A 491 -0.14 -12.36 -21.33
C LYS A 491 -1.43 -11.84 -21.97
N LYS A 492 -2.42 -12.71 -22.17
CA LYS A 492 -3.70 -12.35 -22.78
C LYS A 492 -4.57 -11.48 -21.86
N ILE A 493 -4.59 -11.77 -20.55
CA ILE A 493 -5.30 -10.98 -19.55
C ILE A 493 -4.65 -9.59 -19.44
N GLY A 494 -3.33 -9.52 -19.23
CA GLY A 494 -2.61 -8.25 -19.14
C GLY A 494 -2.79 -7.36 -20.37
N LYS A 495 -2.75 -7.94 -21.59
CA LYS A 495 -3.08 -7.17 -22.80
C LYS A 495 -4.55 -6.74 -22.85
N TYR A 496 -5.50 -7.58 -22.45
CA TYR A 496 -6.92 -7.22 -22.46
C TYR A 496 -7.21 -6.03 -21.55
N ASN A 497 -6.60 -6.02 -20.36
CA ASN A 497 -6.76 -4.97 -19.36
C ASN A 497 -6.08 -3.64 -19.81
N MET A 498 -4.90 -3.72 -20.43
CA MET A 498 -4.28 -2.58 -21.13
C MET A 498 -5.17 -2.03 -22.26
N ASP A 499 -5.74 -2.92 -23.09
CA ASP A 499 -6.64 -2.52 -24.17
C ASP A 499 -7.91 -1.84 -23.62
N LEU A 500 -8.45 -2.29 -22.47
CA LEU A 500 -9.58 -1.64 -21.80
C LEU A 500 -9.22 -0.23 -21.31
N ALA A 501 -8.05 -0.05 -20.72
CA ALA A 501 -7.51 1.24 -20.26
C ALA A 501 -7.41 2.26 -21.40
N ILE A 502 -6.81 1.86 -22.53
CA ILE A 502 -6.63 2.71 -23.71
C ILE A 502 -7.99 3.15 -24.28
N ASN A 503 -9.04 2.32 -24.16
CA ASN A 503 -10.39 2.68 -24.57
C ASN A 503 -11.09 3.71 -23.65
N LEU A 504 -10.50 4.11 -22.52
CA LEU A 504 -11.00 5.19 -21.67
C LEU A 504 -10.64 6.58 -22.22
N LEU A 505 -9.51 6.68 -22.94
CA LEU A 505 -8.99 7.93 -23.48
C LEU A 505 -10.00 8.58 -24.45
N GLY A 506 -10.23 9.89 -24.29
CA GLY A 506 -11.23 10.63 -25.04
C GLY A 506 -12.70 10.32 -24.65
N THR A 507 -12.92 9.56 -23.58
CA THR A 507 -14.24 9.38 -22.96
C THR A 507 -14.34 10.17 -21.65
N ALA A 508 -15.55 10.43 -21.18
CA ALA A 508 -15.77 11.00 -19.84
C ALA A 508 -15.80 9.85 -18.80
N PRO A 509 -15.23 10.03 -17.59
CA PRO A 509 -15.30 9.09 -16.46
C PRO A 509 -16.72 8.64 -16.11
N ASP A 510 -16.82 7.54 -15.35
CA ASP A 510 -18.09 6.90 -15.05
C ASP A 510 -18.43 6.97 -13.57
N LYS A 511 -19.22 7.95 -13.17
CA LYS A 511 -19.69 8.13 -11.78
C LYS A 511 -20.72 7.04 -11.32
N GLU A 512 -20.76 5.91 -12.03
CA GLU A 512 -21.47 4.66 -11.69
C GLU A 512 -20.50 3.48 -11.50
N MET A 513 -19.22 3.64 -11.86
CA MET A 513 -18.14 2.71 -11.52
C MET A 513 -17.49 3.21 -10.24
N TRP A 514 -17.01 2.30 -9.41
CA TRP A 514 -16.16 2.66 -8.28
C TRP A 514 -14.71 2.83 -8.76
N ALA A 515 -13.79 3.16 -7.85
CA ALA A 515 -12.39 3.44 -8.18
C ALA A 515 -11.75 2.38 -9.11
N ASP A 516 -10.85 2.83 -9.99
CA ASP A 516 -10.11 1.95 -10.89
C ASP A 516 -9.30 0.90 -10.11
N ASP A 517 -9.14 -0.30 -10.70
CA ASP A 517 -8.45 -1.47 -10.14
C ASP A 517 -8.96 -1.99 -8.78
N LEU A 518 -10.13 -1.54 -8.32
CA LEU A 518 -10.74 -1.98 -7.05
C LEU A 518 -11.17 -3.46 -7.05
N CYS A 519 -10.56 -4.26 -6.18
CA CYS A 519 -11.13 -5.54 -5.75
C CYS A 519 -11.96 -5.38 -4.48
N VAL A 520 -13.30 -5.49 -4.57
CA VAL A 520 -14.17 -5.39 -3.38
C VAL A 520 -14.05 -6.56 -2.39
N LEU A 521 -13.22 -7.56 -2.70
CA LEU A 521 -12.86 -8.66 -1.78
C LEU A 521 -11.62 -8.37 -0.93
N GLU A 522 -10.95 -7.24 -1.10
CA GLU A 522 -9.93 -6.81 -0.14
C GLU A 522 -10.57 -6.50 1.21
N CYS A 523 -9.87 -6.87 2.30
CA CYS A 523 -10.26 -6.48 3.64
C CYS A 523 -9.82 -5.04 3.89
N ASN A 524 -10.49 -4.06 3.27
CA ASN A 524 -10.17 -2.64 3.41
C ASN A 524 -11.44 -1.76 3.39
N ALA A 525 -11.27 -0.45 3.57
CA ALA A 525 -12.07 0.58 2.89
C ALA A 525 -11.12 1.66 2.36
N PHE A 526 -11.66 2.69 1.72
CA PHE A 526 -10.91 3.87 1.31
C PHE A 526 -11.85 5.03 0.99
N TYR A 527 -11.30 6.23 1.08
CA TYR A 527 -11.87 7.45 0.54
C TYR A 527 -11.19 7.78 -0.78
N SER A 528 -11.98 8.13 -1.80
CA SER A 528 -11.45 8.55 -3.10
C SER A 528 -11.54 10.06 -3.26
N ASN A 529 -10.38 10.70 -3.32
CA ASN A 529 -10.24 12.13 -3.56
C ASN A 529 -10.85 12.57 -4.91
N SER A 530 -10.73 11.75 -5.95
CA SER A 530 -11.10 12.09 -7.33
C SER A 530 -12.61 12.14 -7.61
N ASP A 531 -13.44 11.49 -6.78
CA ASP A 531 -14.91 11.55 -6.91
C ASP A 531 -15.65 11.89 -5.61
N ASN A 532 -14.92 12.20 -4.53
CA ASN A 532 -15.45 12.50 -3.21
C ASN A 532 -16.37 11.37 -2.70
N SER A 533 -15.85 10.12 -2.68
CA SER A 533 -16.60 8.93 -2.25
C SER A 533 -15.95 8.18 -1.09
N ILE A 534 -16.78 7.63 -0.19
CA ILE A 534 -16.37 6.62 0.80
C ILE A 534 -16.76 5.22 0.33
N ASN A 535 -15.85 4.25 0.45
CA ASN A 535 -15.98 2.93 -0.19
C ASN A 535 -15.87 1.78 0.84
N MET A 536 -17.01 1.44 1.44
CA MET A 536 -17.13 0.38 2.46
C MET A 536 -17.27 -0.99 1.78
N ILE A 537 -16.17 -1.58 1.33
CA ILE A 537 -16.18 -2.80 0.50
C ILE A 537 -16.44 -4.10 1.29
N VAL A 538 -17.02 -5.11 0.60
CA VAL A 538 -17.52 -6.34 1.22
C VAL A 538 -16.42 -7.24 1.81
N GLY A 539 -15.17 -7.15 1.35
CA GLY A 539 -14.06 -7.95 1.87
C GLY A 539 -13.70 -7.65 3.33
N MET A 540 -14.03 -6.45 3.84
CA MET A 540 -13.89 -6.08 5.26
C MET A 540 -15.14 -6.45 6.11
N MET A 541 -16.20 -6.99 5.50
CA MET A 541 -17.40 -7.46 6.21
C MET A 541 -17.18 -8.84 6.87
N GLY A 542 -16.30 -8.89 7.86
CA GLY A 542 -16.04 -10.05 8.71
C GLY A 542 -15.69 -9.65 10.14
N SER A 543 -15.82 -10.57 11.10
CA SER A 543 -15.49 -10.31 12.51
C SER A 543 -13.98 -10.09 12.68
N PRO A 544 -13.52 -9.07 13.42
CA PRO A 544 -14.30 -8.20 14.32
C PRO A 544 -14.94 -6.96 13.67
N PHE A 545 -14.58 -6.58 12.45
CA PHE A 545 -15.06 -5.34 11.82
C PHE A 545 -16.58 -5.33 11.61
N TYR A 546 -17.18 -6.45 11.19
CA TYR A 546 -18.63 -6.55 11.03
C TYR A 546 -19.19 -7.94 11.35
N TYR A 547 -20.32 -7.96 12.06
CA TYR A 547 -21.23 -9.11 12.11
C TYR A 547 -22.67 -8.65 12.46
N SER A 548 -23.68 -9.39 11.99
CA SER A 548 -25.08 -8.91 11.93
C SER A 548 -25.76 -8.62 13.29
N ASP A 549 -25.24 -9.09 14.42
CA ASP A 549 -25.78 -8.84 15.76
C ASP A 549 -24.83 -8.11 16.72
N MET A 550 -23.87 -7.35 16.18
CA MET A 550 -23.00 -6.44 16.95
C MET A 550 -23.78 -5.57 17.96
N PRO A 551 -23.39 -5.60 19.26
CA PRO A 551 -23.84 -4.66 20.27
C PRO A 551 -23.47 -3.22 19.93
N VAL A 552 -24.19 -2.24 20.50
CA VAL A 552 -24.04 -0.82 20.13
C VAL A 552 -22.63 -0.27 20.38
N GLU A 553 -21.95 -0.71 21.44
CA GLU A 553 -20.58 -0.27 21.75
C GLU A 553 -19.58 -0.77 20.70
N GLU A 554 -19.73 -2.02 20.27
CA GLU A 554 -18.85 -2.67 19.29
C GLU A 554 -19.13 -2.14 17.88
N LEU A 555 -20.40 -1.91 17.57
CA LEU A 555 -20.88 -1.31 16.33
C LEU A 555 -20.39 0.14 16.16
N TYR A 556 -20.35 0.93 17.24
CA TYR A 556 -19.84 2.31 17.17
C TYR A 556 -18.32 2.35 17.19
N ALA A 557 -17.65 1.44 17.92
CA ALA A 557 -16.19 1.33 17.84
C ALA A 557 -15.76 0.98 16.42
N SER A 558 -16.35 -0.05 15.83
CA SER A 558 -16.03 -0.50 14.46
C SER A 558 -16.59 0.43 13.39
N LEU A 559 -17.90 0.41 13.13
CA LEU A 559 -18.47 1.15 12.01
C LEU A 559 -18.41 2.67 12.24
N GLY A 560 -18.67 3.11 13.47
CA GLY A 560 -18.75 4.53 13.81
C GLY A 560 -17.41 5.24 13.77
N ALA A 561 -16.37 4.66 14.39
CA ALA A 561 -15.04 5.26 14.45
C ALA A 561 -14.11 4.67 13.39
N PHE A 562 -13.78 3.39 13.54
CA PHE A 562 -12.65 2.76 12.86
C PHE A 562 -12.86 2.57 11.35
N TRP A 563 -14.09 2.39 10.90
CA TRP A 563 -14.40 2.15 9.49
C TRP A 563 -15.02 3.37 8.81
N ILE A 564 -16.25 3.77 9.12
CA ILE A 564 -16.91 4.84 8.35
C ILE A 564 -16.48 6.24 8.82
N GLY A 565 -16.24 6.41 10.13
CA GLY A 565 -15.83 7.68 10.71
C GLY A 565 -14.46 8.14 10.20
N HIS A 566 -13.50 7.21 10.16
CA HIS A 566 -12.17 7.40 9.59
C HIS A 566 -12.27 7.82 8.11
N GLU A 567 -12.97 7.04 7.27
CA GLU A 567 -13.04 7.29 5.81
C GLU A 567 -13.72 8.62 5.46
N ILE A 568 -14.72 9.07 6.23
CA ILE A 568 -15.30 10.41 6.05
C ILE A 568 -14.30 11.52 6.42
N SER A 569 -13.41 11.25 7.38
CA SER A 569 -12.39 12.22 7.80
C SER A 569 -11.37 12.52 6.71
N HIS A 570 -11.05 11.56 5.84
CA HIS A 570 -10.10 11.78 4.74
C HIS A 570 -10.55 12.90 3.80
N ALA A 571 -11.85 13.20 3.68
CA ALA A 571 -12.32 14.36 2.93
C ALA A 571 -11.84 15.72 3.51
N PHE A 572 -11.30 15.71 4.73
CA PHE A 572 -10.95 16.88 5.56
C PHE A 572 -9.59 16.74 6.29
N ASP A 573 -8.76 15.75 5.95
CA ASP A 573 -7.42 15.57 6.52
C ASP A 573 -6.35 16.40 5.79
N SER A 574 -5.06 16.19 6.07
CA SER A 574 -3.95 16.94 5.46
C SER A 574 -3.90 16.82 3.93
N ASN A 575 -4.39 15.72 3.35
CA ASN A 575 -4.43 15.47 1.92
C ASN A 575 -5.77 15.86 1.29
N GLY A 576 -6.88 15.25 1.73
CA GLY A 576 -8.17 15.44 1.08
C GLY A 576 -8.79 16.82 1.32
N SER A 577 -8.35 17.58 2.33
CA SER A 577 -8.70 19.00 2.46
C SER A 577 -8.26 19.86 1.28
N GLN A 578 -7.30 19.42 0.46
CA GLN A 578 -6.81 20.15 -0.71
C GLN A 578 -7.70 19.97 -1.96
N TYR A 579 -8.62 19.00 -1.92
CA TYR A 579 -9.53 18.69 -3.01
C TYR A 579 -10.89 19.37 -2.81
N ASP A 580 -11.42 19.95 -3.89
CA ASP A 580 -12.79 20.46 -3.93
C ASP A 580 -13.83 19.32 -3.93
N LEU A 581 -15.10 19.69 -3.75
CA LEU A 581 -16.20 18.70 -3.71
C LEU A 581 -16.48 18.03 -5.07
N GLU A 582 -15.90 18.55 -6.15
CA GLU A 582 -15.95 17.99 -7.49
C GLU A 582 -14.74 17.06 -7.76
N GLY A 583 -13.85 16.85 -6.78
CA GLY A 583 -12.73 15.91 -6.82
C GLY A 583 -11.42 16.46 -7.41
N ASN A 584 -11.29 17.78 -7.54
CA ASN A 584 -10.13 18.43 -8.15
C ASN A 584 -9.23 19.05 -7.07
N LEU A 585 -7.92 18.90 -7.20
CA LEU A 585 -6.94 19.62 -6.39
C LEU A 585 -7.09 21.13 -6.65
N ASN A 586 -7.70 21.83 -5.69
CA ASN A 586 -8.19 23.19 -5.86
C ASN A 586 -8.46 23.83 -4.49
N ASN A 587 -7.71 24.88 -4.16
CA ASN A 587 -7.80 25.51 -2.85
C ASN A 587 -9.12 26.29 -2.66
N TRP A 588 -10.03 25.73 -1.85
CA TRP A 588 -11.31 26.32 -1.45
C TRP A 588 -11.26 27.07 -0.12
N TRP A 589 -10.11 27.12 0.56
CA TRP A 589 -9.93 27.70 1.88
C TRP A 589 -9.67 29.22 1.85
N PRO A 590 -10.23 29.99 2.80
CA PRO A 590 -9.67 31.28 3.20
C PRO A 590 -8.24 31.12 3.74
N GLU A 591 -7.36 32.07 3.39
CA GLU A 591 -5.93 32.04 3.77
C GLU A 591 -5.70 31.93 5.29
N GLU A 592 -6.51 32.62 6.10
CA GLU A 592 -6.43 32.57 7.57
C GLU A 592 -6.82 31.20 8.14
N ASP A 593 -7.85 30.54 7.57
CA ASP A 593 -8.30 29.22 8.02
C ASP A 593 -7.33 28.13 7.58
N PHE A 594 -6.79 28.19 6.35
CA PHE A 594 -5.77 27.24 5.90
C PHE A 594 -4.50 27.34 6.74
N ALA A 595 -4.08 28.55 7.12
CA ALA A 595 -2.97 28.73 8.06
C ALA A 595 -3.27 28.14 9.44
N GLY A 596 -4.50 28.33 9.95
CA GLY A 596 -4.94 27.77 11.23
C GLY A 596 -5.10 26.25 11.24
N PHE A 597 -5.44 25.64 10.11
CA PHE A 597 -5.43 24.19 9.90
C PHE A 597 -3.99 23.65 9.95
N ASN A 598 -3.10 24.20 9.13
CA ASN A 598 -1.70 23.78 9.06
C ASN A 598 -0.94 23.96 10.40
N GLU A 599 -1.30 24.95 11.22
CA GLU A 599 -0.74 25.08 12.58
C GLU A 599 -1.17 23.94 13.52
N ARG A 600 -2.37 23.39 13.36
CA ARG A 600 -2.88 22.24 14.14
C ARG A 600 -2.25 20.93 13.69
N VAL A 601 -2.20 20.70 12.38
CA VAL A 601 -1.49 19.57 11.76
C VAL A 601 -0.03 19.56 12.27
N LYS A 602 0.68 20.68 12.14
CA LYS A 602 2.06 20.80 12.62
C LYS A 602 2.26 20.54 14.11
N LYS A 603 1.27 20.83 14.98
CA LYS A 603 1.32 20.47 16.40
C LYS A 603 1.25 18.96 16.59
N MET A 604 0.49 18.26 15.74
CA MET A 604 0.37 16.81 15.70
C MET A 604 1.68 16.17 15.21
N ASP A 605 2.25 16.65 14.11
CA ASP A 605 3.54 16.16 13.59
C ASP A 605 4.60 16.18 14.70
N GLN A 606 4.74 17.33 15.38
CA GLN A 606 5.70 17.53 16.47
C GLN A 606 5.47 16.65 17.70
N TYR A 607 4.25 16.18 17.93
CA TYR A 607 3.94 15.21 18.97
C TYR A 607 4.32 13.79 18.53
N LEU A 608 3.98 13.43 17.29
CA LEU A 608 4.25 12.12 16.69
C LEU A 608 5.76 11.90 16.51
N ASP A 609 6.51 12.89 16.03
CA ASP A 609 7.99 12.92 15.94
C ASP A 609 8.67 12.60 17.28
N GLY A 610 7.99 12.82 18.41
CA GLY A 610 8.49 12.51 19.74
C GLY A 610 8.37 11.04 20.15
N ILE A 611 7.68 10.20 19.36
CA ILE A 611 7.41 8.79 19.68
C ILE A 611 8.52 7.90 19.12
N LEU A 612 9.28 7.28 20.01
CA LEU A 612 10.21 6.20 19.67
C LEU A 612 9.42 4.93 19.31
N ILE A 613 9.74 4.32 18.18
CA ILE A 613 9.09 3.11 17.66
C ILE A 613 9.90 1.85 17.98
N MET A 614 11.16 1.83 17.55
CA MET A 614 12.03 0.64 17.58
C MET A 614 13.49 1.07 17.47
N ASP A 615 14.38 0.50 18.28
CA ASP A 615 15.80 0.85 18.36
C ASP A 615 16.05 2.38 18.46
N ASP A 616 16.49 3.03 17.38
CA ASP A 616 16.71 4.48 17.28
C ASP A 616 15.72 5.17 16.30
N TYR A 617 14.74 4.43 15.76
CA TYR A 617 13.70 4.94 14.85
C TYR A 617 12.55 5.61 15.61
N TYR A 618 12.25 6.84 15.22
CA TYR A 618 11.08 7.62 15.67
C TYR A 618 10.01 7.59 14.58
N ALA A 619 8.75 7.86 14.95
CA ALA A 619 7.70 8.07 13.97
C ALA A 619 8.00 9.34 13.14
N ASN A 620 7.65 9.35 11.86
CA ASN A 620 7.64 10.56 11.05
C ASN A 620 6.22 11.13 11.08
N GLY A 621 6.01 12.20 11.87
CA GLY A 621 4.68 12.78 12.08
C GLY A 621 4.03 13.25 10.77
N SER A 622 4.80 13.90 9.90
CA SER A 622 4.33 14.40 8.61
C SER A 622 4.01 13.32 7.57
N ASN A 623 4.42 12.07 7.80
CA ASN A 623 4.05 10.95 6.92
C ASN A 623 2.74 10.29 7.36
N ILE A 624 2.37 10.43 8.65
CA ILE A 624 1.24 9.70 9.26
C ILE A 624 0.13 10.61 9.82
N ASP A 625 0.20 11.92 9.52
CA ASP A 625 -0.75 12.93 10.01
C ASP A 625 -2.18 12.68 9.47
N SER A 626 -2.32 12.35 8.18
CA SER A 626 -3.57 12.09 7.46
C SER A 626 -4.38 11.00 8.15
N GLU A 627 -3.74 9.86 8.39
CA GLU A 627 -4.28 8.67 9.04
C GLU A 627 -4.58 8.93 10.53
N MET A 628 -3.71 9.65 11.24
CA MET A 628 -3.93 10.00 12.65
C MET A 628 -5.08 10.99 12.83
N ILE A 629 -5.24 11.97 11.93
CA ILE A 629 -6.41 12.86 11.88
C ILE A 629 -7.68 12.02 11.68
N ALA A 630 -7.63 11.04 10.78
CA ALA A 630 -8.77 10.21 10.46
C ALA A 630 -9.19 9.27 11.60
N ASP A 631 -8.24 8.58 12.25
CA ASP A 631 -8.49 7.79 13.46
C ASP A 631 -9.09 8.64 14.59
N MET A 632 -8.52 9.83 14.85
CA MET A 632 -9.01 10.72 15.90
C MET A 632 -10.41 11.28 15.62
N THR A 633 -10.69 11.70 14.38
CA THR A 633 -11.99 12.30 14.02
C THR A 633 -13.08 11.23 13.91
N GLY A 634 -12.73 10.03 13.43
CA GLY A 634 -13.60 8.86 13.54
C GLY A 634 -13.96 8.54 14.99
N LEU A 635 -12.97 8.48 15.88
CA LEU A 635 -13.18 8.24 17.31
C LEU A 635 -14.07 9.32 17.96
N GLN A 636 -13.84 10.59 17.64
CA GLN A 636 -14.69 11.72 18.04
C GLN A 636 -16.15 11.52 17.58
N CYS A 637 -16.36 11.11 16.34
CA CYS A 637 -17.69 10.89 15.76
C CYS A 637 -18.45 9.77 16.50
N ALA A 638 -17.81 8.63 16.73
CA ALA A 638 -18.43 7.54 17.48
C ALA A 638 -18.75 7.89 18.94
N LEU A 639 -17.89 8.66 19.61
CA LEU A 639 -18.17 9.16 20.96
C LEU A 639 -19.37 10.13 20.97
N LYS A 640 -19.50 10.98 19.95
CA LYS A 640 -20.64 11.89 19.77
C LYS A 640 -21.95 11.17 19.42
N MET A 641 -21.86 9.98 18.82
CA MET A 641 -22.99 9.05 18.71
C MET A 641 -23.31 8.39 20.06
N ALA A 642 -22.31 7.98 20.82
CA ALA A 642 -22.45 7.35 22.13
C ALA A 642 -23.11 8.26 23.19
N GLU A 643 -22.87 9.58 23.15
CA GLU A 643 -23.57 10.56 24.01
C GLU A 643 -25.10 10.51 23.90
N LYS A 644 -25.63 10.02 22.77
CA LYS A 644 -27.06 9.95 22.47
C LYS A 644 -27.70 8.65 22.98
N GLU A 645 -26.92 7.68 23.45
CA GLU A 645 -27.37 6.37 23.90
C GLU A 645 -27.59 6.29 25.42
N GLU A 646 -28.70 5.69 25.84
CA GLU A 646 -28.98 5.50 27.27
C GLU A 646 -28.16 4.34 27.86
N ASN A 647 -27.27 4.66 28.81
CA ASN A 647 -26.41 3.72 29.55
C ASN A 647 -25.29 3.07 28.72
N PHE A 648 -24.73 3.80 27.74
CA PHE A 648 -23.58 3.36 26.93
C PHE A 648 -22.36 2.97 27.80
N ASP A 649 -21.74 1.83 27.50
CA ASP A 649 -20.53 1.36 28.19
C ASP A 649 -19.26 1.81 27.43
N TYR A 650 -18.73 2.97 27.84
CA TYR A 650 -17.50 3.53 27.27
C TYR A 650 -16.27 2.62 27.45
N ALA A 651 -16.18 1.86 28.55
CA ALA A 651 -15.03 0.96 28.75
C ALA A 651 -15.07 -0.17 27.72
N LYS A 652 -16.24 -0.78 27.51
CA LYS A 652 -16.44 -1.80 26.47
C LYS A 652 -16.17 -1.25 25.06
N PHE A 653 -16.60 -0.02 24.77
CA PHE A 653 -16.34 0.65 23.50
C PHE A 653 -14.83 0.81 23.23
N PHE A 654 -14.07 1.40 24.16
CA PHE A 654 -12.63 1.58 23.98
C PHE A 654 -11.86 0.25 23.94
N GLU A 655 -12.26 -0.75 24.74
CA GLU A 655 -11.70 -2.09 24.64
C GLU A 655 -11.97 -2.76 23.28
N TYR A 656 -13.09 -2.45 22.62
CA TYR A 656 -13.37 -2.96 21.27
C TYR A 656 -12.57 -2.21 20.20
N TYR A 657 -12.44 -0.88 20.33
CA TYR A 657 -11.59 -0.07 19.48
C TYR A 657 -10.13 -0.56 19.48
N ALA A 658 -9.56 -0.76 20.66
CA ALA A 658 -8.20 -1.31 20.81
C ALA A 658 -8.06 -2.73 20.22
N LYS A 659 -9.09 -3.58 20.32
CA LYS A 659 -9.07 -4.96 19.77
C LYS A 659 -8.99 -5.02 18.25
N MET A 660 -9.47 -4.01 17.52
CA MET A 660 -9.42 -4.01 16.06
C MET A 660 -8.00 -3.76 15.57
N ASN A 661 -7.33 -2.79 16.19
CA ASN A 661 -5.91 -2.47 16.06
C ASN A 661 -5.01 -3.51 16.75
N THR A 662 -5.19 -4.81 16.52
CA THR A 662 -4.28 -5.84 17.04
C THR A 662 -3.54 -6.53 15.91
N SER A 663 -2.22 -6.59 16.03
CA SER A 663 -1.31 -7.20 15.07
C SER A 663 -0.10 -7.81 15.77
N VAL A 664 0.57 -8.70 15.06
CA VAL A 664 1.95 -9.11 15.31
C VAL A 664 2.74 -9.07 14.00
N SER A 665 3.98 -8.63 14.08
CA SER A 665 4.83 -8.31 12.93
C SER A 665 6.26 -8.80 13.19
N LEU A 666 6.91 -9.33 12.16
CA LEU A 666 8.37 -9.38 12.15
C LEU A 666 8.91 -7.94 12.12
N TYR A 667 10.09 -7.70 12.72
CA TYR A 667 10.86 -6.43 12.58
C TYR A 667 10.93 -6.00 11.11
N SER A 668 10.91 -6.98 10.22
CA SER A 668 11.05 -6.84 8.80
C SER A 668 9.88 -6.15 8.11
N VAL A 669 8.67 -6.36 8.64
CA VAL A 669 7.48 -5.60 8.24
C VAL A 669 7.56 -4.18 8.81
N GLU A 670 7.89 -4.03 10.10
CA GLU A 670 7.89 -2.73 10.77
C GLU A 670 8.93 -1.77 10.21
N LEU A 671 10.13 -2.24 9.86
CA LEU A 671 11.14 -1.40 9.21
C LEU A 671 10.64 -0.86 7.87
N SER A 672 9.91 -1.67 7.10
CA SER A 672 9.29 -1.22 5.84
C SER A 672 8.14 -0.25 6.10
N GLN A 673 7.36 -0.45 7.17
CA GLN A 673 6.25 0.45 7.53
C GLN A 673 6.75 1.83 7.95
N ILE A 674 7.76 1.89 8.82
CA ILE A 674 8.38 3.15 9.29
C ILE A 674 8.95 3.99 8.13
N GLN A 675 9.35 3.35 7.03
CA GLN A 675 9.89 4.03 5.85
C GLN A 675 8.84 4.37 4.78
N GLY A 676 7.84 3.49 4.58
CA GLY A 676 7.00 3.47 3.37
C GLY A 676 5.49 3.33 3.60
N ASP A 677 4.99 3.27 4.83
CA ASP A 677 3.55 3.19 5.13
C ASP A 677 3.06 4.49 5.80
N PRO A 678 2.03 5.18 5.26
CA PRO A 678 1.45 6.37 5.89
C PRO A 678 0.63 6.05 7.15
N HIS A 679 0.38 4.79 7.48
CA HIS A 679 -0.33 4.44 8.71
C HIS A 679 0.60 4.45 9.93
N PRO A 680 0.18 5.03 11.07
CA PRO A 680 0.80 4.76 12.36
C PRO A 680 0.72 3.26 12.67
N LEU A 681 1.68 2.73 13.44
CA LEU A 681 1.60 1.34 13.90
C LEU A 681 0.36 1.14 14.79
N ASP A 682 -0.24 -0.05 14.78
CA ASP A 682 -1.56 -0.31 15.40
C ASP A 682 -1.64 0.09 16.89
N TYR A 683 -0.54 -0.04 17.63
CA TYR A 683 -0.49 0.41 19.03
C TYR A 683 -0.59 1.94 19.17
N GLN A 684 -0.07 2.71 18.20
CA GLN A 684 -0.23 4.17 18.12
C GLN A 684 -1.66 4.53 17.70
N ARG A 685 -2.24 3.85 16.69
CA ARG A 685 -3.65 3.99 16.26
C ARG A 685 -4.66 3.72 17.39
N THR A 686 -4.22 3.00 18.42
CA THR A 686 -4.95 2.85 19.68
C THR A 686 -4.59 3.92 20.71
N ASN A 687 -3.32 4.01 21.11
CA ASN A 687 -2.94 4.79 22.29
C ASN A 687 -3.01 6.31 22.04
N VAL A 688 -2.66 6.82 20.84
CA VAL A 688 -2.69 8.26 20.55
C VAL A 688 -4.13 8.81 20.47
N PRO A 689 -5.09 8.18 19.75
CA PRO A 689 -6.45 8.69 19.69
C PRO A 689 -7.21 8.64 21.01
N VAL A 690 -7.11 7.56 21.80
CA VAL A 690 -7.91 7.46 23.05
C VAL A 690 -7.53 8.52 24.10
N GLN A 691 -6.29 9.00 24.08
CA GLN A 691 -5.81 10.06 24.99
C GLN A 691 -6.42 11.44 24.73
N GLN A 692 -7.06 11.65 23.58
CA GLN A 692 -7.64 12.94 23.24
C GLN A 692 -9.00 13.18 23.93
N PHE A 693 -9.67 12.14 24.41
CA PHE A 693 -11.09 12.19 24.81
C PHE A 693 -11.29 11.95 26.30
N ASP A 694 -11.98 12.86 26.99
CA ASP A 694 -12.26 12.78 28.42
C ASP A 694 -13.01 11.50 28.83
N GLU A 695 -13.76 10.92 27.90
CA GLU A 695 -14.52 9.67 28.02
C GLU A 695 -13.60 8.51 28.41
N PHE A 696 -12.40 8.46 27.83
CA PHE A 696 -11.37 7.46 28.16
C PHE A 696 -10.85 7.64 29.59
N TYR A 697 -10.51 8.87 29.98
CA TYR A 697 -10.06 9.20 31.34
C TYR A 697 -11.12 8.84 32.39
N LYS A 698 -12.40 9.09 32.09
CA LYS A 698 -13.55 8.72 32.94
C LYS A 698 -13.73 7.20 33.04
N ALA A 699 -13.58 6.48 31.93
CA ALA A 699 -13.77 5.02 31.86
C ALA A 699 -12.70 4.25 32.64
N PHE A 700 -11.41 4.60 32.47
CA PHE A 700 -10.28 3.88 33.07
C PHE A 700 -9.68 4.57 34.30
N GLY A 701 -10.12 5.79 34.62
CA GLY A 701 -9.69 6.55 35.79
C GLY A 701 -8.24 7.04 35.69
N VAL A 702 -7.85 7.51 34.50
CA VAL A 702 -6.52 8.06 34.18
C VAL A 702 -6.32 9.42 34.86
N THR A 703 -5.10 9.69 35.35
CA THR A 703 -4.72 10.87 36.12
C THR A 703 -3.34 11.40 35.70
N GLU A 704 -2.97 12.62 36.12
CA GLU A 704 -1.69 13.30 35.78
C GLU A 704 -0.40 12.48 36.05
N SER A 705 -0.46 11.38 36.83
CA SER A 705 0.69 10.50 37.12
C SER A 705 0.74 9.23 36.26
N ASP A 706 -0.16 9.07 35.30
CA ASP A 706 -0.33 7.86 34.51
C ASP A 706 0.25 8.02 33.08
N GLY A 707 0.88 6.97 32.54
CA GLY A 707 1.51 7.01 31.20
C GLY A 707 0.57 7.28 30.02
N MET A 708 -0.73 7.11 30.22
CA MET A 708 -1.80 7.44 29.27
C MET A 708 -2.40 8.84 29.47
N TYR A 709 -1.77 9.73 30.23
CA TYR A 709 -2.26 11.09 30.46
C TYR A 709 -1.67 12.12 29.49
N LEU A 710 -2.54 12.79 28.73
CA LEU A 710 -2.22 13.99 27.94
C LEU A 710 -3.00 15.19 28.51
N ALA A 711 -2.31 16.30 28.76
CA ALA A 711 -2.94 17.50 29.32
C ALA A 711 -3.98 18.08 28.34
N PRO A 712 -5.11 18.64 28.82
CA PRO A 712 -6.17 19.16 27.94
C PRO A 712 -5.71 20.17 26.88
N GLU A 713 -4.71 21.00 27.20
CA GLU A 713 -4.07 21.96 26.29
C GLU A 713 -3.13 21.32 25.25
N ASP A 714 -2.59 20.14 25.53
CA ASP A 714 -1.65 19.42 24.65
C ASP A 714 -2.36 18.57 23.59
N ARG A 715 -3.66 18.27 23.79
CA ARG A 715 -4.50 17.49 22.88
C ARG A 715 -4.56 18.04 21.45
N LEU A 716 -4.86 17.15 20.50
CA LEU A 716 -4.57 17.30 19.07
C LEU A 716 -5.82 17.25 18.16
N ILE A 717 -7.03 17.30 18.73
CA ILE A 717 -8.29 17.26 17.98
C ILE A 717 -8.39 18.48 17.06
N ILE A 718 -8.66 18.26 15.77
CA ILE A 718 -8.82 19.32 14.76
C ILE A 718 -10.27 19.75 14.61
N TRP A 719 -11.21 18.82 14.38
CA TRP A 719 -12.54 19.12 13.86
C TRP A 719 -13.62 19.37 14.92
#